data_AF-A0A0N0N2A0-F1
#
_entry.id   AF-A0A0N0N2A0-F1
#
_cell.length_a   1.000
_cell.length_b   1.000
_cell.length_c   1.000
_cell.angle_alpha   90.00
_cell.angle_beta   90.00
_cell.angle_gamma   90.00
#
_symmetry.space_group_name_H-M   'P 1'
#
loop_
_entity.id
_entity.type
_entity.pdbx_description
1 polymer ?
#
loop_
_entity_poly.entity_id
_entity_poly.type
_entity_poly.pdbx_seq_one_letter_code
_entity_poly.pdbx_strand_id
1 'polypeptide(L)'
;MILTGSEIARERTNARITIEPFTPEQVNPNSYNFRLGSRLRVYSEMPLDPRRENVCDDIEMSAEGYVLQPGRLYLAHTQEVLGSRHYAPTFAARSSVARLGLFINLSASLGDIGYEGQWTLQLYTMNQVRVYPGMTIGQMMWWRPQGEIELYDGKYQGAVGPRSSDIHKDFDRQLSRQRLPGLGTDGNPAEVGHKFASLALASRSFRVPAAFAVPAGEFGQAIGAETRATLGGLFEEMRATVGAFFTELTAGIEAAVADVTVPPDLRDLLAARLADVFGDPEEGEFAVRSSGLAEDGGSSSLAGIHRSVLGVRGVDGVVAAVAECWRAYYAGAAVAARVRAGDFDPEPRLAVIVQRLVRPRLAGVAFTGLDGVSDTVEIEYTEGLAEELVAGVAVPRRASAVPGQPSAEPVLDEVAAACRELREQRDCEVDVEWAADASGVHIVQVRPVTARRAADAGAGPAGIWSTRLYFEDPPAGAPLGDVAEVYAGYTAKRGPAHRLAEELGLAVGAGWLIGFTARELGTPEGRDQVRELLAGGAGTECVLDFGATLRQIVLPKEQVPERLEQMTRGAGTPDQRQAVVVRDFIRGELGLITRQSGTDLLVEYTPDGLLALNRGTAGARSFVWTAETAEDAVRDGAAPPGLLPRLERMAAFTGRMHERYGDATVEWVFADGEPYFVDYSLLAGDMLSGERGTLVSAGSARGPLLSLADDDLLGRLSVGPAVSVDRSKDVVEHTEITRLLEKIQAMPAPPVVRVGRPYAVLSVLIGAVAGFVFEEGSVLCHLAILLREAKVPALVASDLGALPDGGEAVISDGAITVAGRSVKDEH
;
A
#
# COMPACT_ATOMS: atom_id res chain seq x y z
N MET A 1 -43.74 2.01 -31.18
CA MET A 1 -44.96 2.38 -31.95
C MET A 1 -46.10 2.67 -30.98
N ILE A 2 -46.93 3.68 -31.25
CA ILE A 2 -48.12 4.02 -30.43
C ILE A 2 -49.35 3.22 -30.84
N LEU A 3 -50.23 2.84 -29.90
CA LEU A 3 -51.48 2.14 -30.19
C LEU A 3 -52.59 3.11 -30.63
N THR A 4 -53.45 2.66 -31.55
CA THR A 4 -54.70 3.36 -31.88
C THR A 4 -55.76 3.13 -30.81
N GLY A 5 -56.82 3.95 -30.78
CA GLY A 5 -57.96 3.77 -29.87
C GLY A 5 -58.64 2.41 -30.01
N SER A 6 -58.83 1.96 -31.25
CA SER A 6 -59.40 0.63 -31.53
C SER A 6 -58.51 -0.49 -31.00
N GLU A 7 -57.19 -0.32 -31.10
CA GLU A 7 -56.22 -1.25 -30.57
C GLU A 7 -56.21 -1.24 -29.03
N ILE A 8 -56.28 -0.06 -28.41
CA ILE A 8 -56.40 0.07 -26.94
C ILE A 8 -57.64 -0.68 -26.43
N ALA A 9 -58.80 -0.49 -27.06
CA ALA A 9 -60.04 -1.19 -26.68
C ALA A 9 -59.92 -2.72 -26.86
N ARG A 10 -59.27 -3.16 -27.93
CA ARG A 10 -59.01 -4.58 -28.18
C ARG A 10 -58.06 -5.17 -27.15
N GLU A 11 -56.94 -4.51 -26.87
CA GLU A 11 -55.93 -5.01 -25.93
C GLU A 11 -56.40 -4.95 -24.47
N ARG A 12 -57.34 -4.05 -24.14
CA ARG A 12 -58.09 -4.10 -22.87
C ARG A 12 -58.96 -5.35 -22.78
N THR A 13 -59.68 -5.68 -23.86
CA THR A 13 -60.49 -6.92 -23.93
C THR A 13 -59.63 -8.18 -23.80
N ASN A 14 -58.40 -8.14 -24.33
CA ASN A 14 -57.42 -9.21 -24.19
C ASN A 14 -56.70 -9.24 -22.82
N ALA A 15 -57.09 -8.38 -21.87
CA ALA A 15 -56.43 -8.21 -20.56
C ALA A 15 -54.92 -7.88 -20.65
N ARG A 16 -54.47 -7.28 -21.76
CA ARG A 16 -53.10 -6.77 -21.90
C ARG A 16 -52.96 -5.32 -21.44
N ILE A 17 -54.05 -4.58 -21.42
CA ILE A 17 -54.16 -3.22 -20.88
C ILE A 17 -55.23 -3.20 -19.80
N THR A 18 -54.92 -2.62 -18.64
CA THR A 18 -55.86 -2.42 -17.53
C THR A 18 -56.48 -1.03 -17.64
N ILE A 19 -57.81 -0.97 -17.70
CA ILE A 19 -58.62 0.25 -17.61
C ILE A 19 -59.90 -0.08 -16.83
N GLU A 20 -59.98 0.39 -15.59
CA GLU A 20 -61.12 0.10 -14.71
C GLU A 20 -61.55 1.33 -13.88
N PRO A 21 -62.79 1.83 -14.06
CA PRO A 21 -63.79 1.39 -15.03
C PRO A 21 -63.44 1.79 -16.48
N PHE A 22 -63.78 0.95 -17.46
CA PHE A 22 -63.68 1.27 -18.89
C PHE A 22 -65.00 1.90 -19.38
N THR A 23 -64.90 2.91 -20.23
CA THR A 23 -66.03 3.63 -20.82
C THR A 23 -65.73 3.89 -22.30
N PRO A 24 -66.46 3.28 -23.25
CA PRO A 24 -66.16 3.37 -24.68
C PRO A 24 -66.06 4.81 -25.20
N GLU A 25 -66.86 5.73 -24.68
CA GLU A 25 -66.91 7.14 -25.07
C GLU A 25 -65.64 7.91 -24.69
N GLN A 26 -64.79 7.35 -23.83
CA GLN A 26 -63.50 7.93 -23.44
C GLN A 26 -62.36 7.54 -24.41
N VAL A 27 -62.59 6.65 -25.39
CA VAL A 27 -61.58 6.25 -26.37
C VAL A 27 -61.43 7.29 -27.48
N ASN A 28 -60.20 7.79 -27.67
CA ASN A 28 -59.80 8.69 -28.77
C ASN A 28 -59.05 7.90 -29.86
N PRO A 29 -58.74 8.47 -31.04
CA PRO A 29 -58.02 7.77 -32.11
C PRO A 29 -56.68 7.12 -31.73
N ASN A 30 -56.00 7.60 -30.68
CA ASN A 30 -54.68 7.13 -30.24
C ASN A 30 -54.50 7.16 -28.70
N SER A 31 -55.58 7.29 -27.93
CA SER A 31 -55.49 7.44 -26.47
C SER A 31 -56.81 7.07 -25.78
N TYR A 32 -56.79 6.99 -24.45
CA TYR A 32 -57.97 6.86 -23.60
C TYR A 32 -58.04 8.05 -22.63
N ASN A 33 -59.13 8.81 -22.63
CA ASN A 33 -59.34 9.89 -21.69
C ASN A 33 -59.59 9.33 -20.28
N PHE A 34 -58.96 9.87 -19.24
CA PHE A 34 -59.22 9.49 -17.84
C PHE A 34 -59.78 10.66 -17.02
N ARG A 35 -60.39 10.31 -15.90
CA ARG A 35 -61.07 11.25 -15.01
C ARG A 35 -60.26 11.53 -13.75
N LEU A 36 -60.49 12.72 -13.19
CA LEU A 36 -59.92 13.14 -11.93
C LEU A 36 -60.65 12.45 -10.76
N GLY A 37 -59.90 11.87 -9.83
CA GLY A 37 -60.44 11.35 -8.55
C GLY A 37 -60.93 12.47 -7.62
N SER A 38 -61.54 12.12 -6.48
CA SER A 38 -62.11 13.12 -5.55
C SER A 38 -61.10 13.69 -4.55
N ARG A 39 -59.91 13.09 -4.41
CA ARG A 39 -58.92 13.45 -3.41
C ARG A 39 -57.74 14.20 -4.01
N LEU A 40 -57.30 15.23 -3.30
CA LEU A 40 -56.02 15.90 -3.51
C LEU A 40 -55.15 15.71 -2.26
N ARG A 41 -53.84 15.82 -2.43
CA ARG A 41 -52.84 15.82 -1.38
C ARG A 41 -51.83 16.93 -1.61
N VAL A 42 -51.37 17.55 -0.54
CA VAL A 42 -50.44 18.69 -0.59
C VAL A 42 -49.38 18.50 0.48
N TYR A 43 -48.14 18.89 0.19
CA TYR A 43 -47.09 18.94 1.20
C TYR A 43 -47.35 20.09 2.17
N SER A 44 -47.17 19.83 3.47
CA SER A 44 -47.52 20.77 4.55
C SER A 44 -46.29 21.46 5.14
N GLU A 45 -45.11 20.85 5.01
CA GLU A 45 -43.86 21.35 5.57
C GLU A 45 -42.80 21.59 4.50
N MET A 46 -41.96 22.59 4.71
CA MET A 46 -40.87 22.98 3.81
C MET A 46 -39.58 23.25 4.63
N PRO A 47 -38.38 23.01 4.07
CA PRO A 47 -38.14 22.39 2.77
C PRO A 47 -38.47 20.89 2.76
N LEU A 48 -38.82 20.36 1.58
CA LEU A 48 -38.94 18.93 1.38
C LEU A 48 -37.56 18.28 1.40
N ASP A 49 -37.45 17.13 2.07
CA ASP A 49 -36.21 16.39 2.22
C ASP A 49 -36.38 14.98 1.64
N PRO A 50 -35.62 14.59 0.60
CA PRO A 50 -35.74 13.29 -0.04
C PRO A 50 -35.26 12.13 0.83
N ARG A 51 -34.56 12.37 1.95
CA ARG A 51 -34.05 11.32 2.84
C ARG A 51 -35.04 10.92 3.93
N ARG A 52 -36.16 11.64 4.08
CA ARG A 52 -37.22 11.32 5.07
C ARG A 52 -38.61 11.35 4.45
N GLU A 53 -39.58 10.77 5.16
CA GLU A 53 -40.98 10.92 4.81
C GLU A 53 -41.41 12.38 5.00
N ASN A 54 -42.12 12.94 4.01
CA ASN A 54 -42.55 14.34 4.03
C ASN A 54 -44.03 14.44 4.40
N VAL A 55 -44.34 15.33 5.35
CA VAL A 55 -45.70 15.51 5.88
C VAL A 55 -46.63 16.08 4.80
N CYS A 56 -47.83 15.49 4.71
CA CYS A 56 -48.84 15.87 3.73
C CYS A 56 -50.22 16.01 4.38
N ASP A 57 -51.02 16.94 3.85
CA ASP A 57 -52.44 17.07 4.15
C ASP A 57 -53.28 16.52 2.99
N ASP A 58 -54.35 15.81 3.31
CA ASP A 58 -55.35 15.36 2.34
C ASP A 58 -56.51 16.35 2.25
N ILE A 59 -57.01 16.56 1.04
CA ILE A 59 -58.14 17.43 0.72
C ILE A 59 -59.17 16.60 -0.05
N GLU A 60 -60.36 16.44 0.51
CA GLU A 60 -61.51 15.86 -0.20
C GLU A 60 -62.25 16.96 -0.97
N MET A 61 -62.40 16.80 -2.28
CA MET A 61 -63.13 17.75 -3.11
C MET A 61 -64.64 17.50 -3.01
N SER A 62 -65.41 18.56 -2.79
CA SER A 62 -66.87 18.49 -2.83
C SER A 62 -67.40 18.40 -4.27
N ALA A 63 -68.70 18.13 -4.42
CA ALA A 63 -69.39 18.20 -5.71
C ALA A 63 -69.36 19.60 -6.35
N GLU A 64 -69.16 20.67 -5.56
CA GLU A 64 -68.99 22.05 -6.07
C GLU A 64 -67.56 22.31 -6.60
N GLY A 65 -66.69 21.30 -6.54
CA GLY A 65 -65.31 21.36 -6.99
C GLY A 65 -64.37 22.09 -6.01
N TYR A 66 -63.10 22.18 -6.39
CA TYR A 66 -62.03 22.79 -5.62
C TYR A 66 -61.22 23.75 -6.49
N VAL A 67 -60.88 24.93 -5.95
CA VAL A 67 -60.09 25.95 -6.68
C VAL A 67 -58.62 25.76 -6.39
N LEU A 68 -57.88 25.30 -7.40
CA LEU A 68 -56.41 25.19 -7.35
C LEU A 68 -55.79 26.59 -7.35
N GLN A 69 -54.79 26.79 -6.50
CA GLN A 69 -54.06 28.05 -6.38
C GLN A 69 -52.74 27.99 -7.16
N PRO A 70 -52.35 29.05 -7.88
CA PRO A 70 -51.03 29.15 -8.49
C PRO A 70 -49.90 29.05 -7.46
N GLY A 71 -48.75 28.53 -7.88
CA GLY A 71 -47.57 28.37 -7.02
C GLY A 71 -47.65 27.23 -6.00
N ARG A 72 -48.70 26.40 -6.04
CA ARG A 72 -48.86 25.22 -5.19
C ARG A 72 -48.96 23.95 -6.03
N LEU A 73 -48.21 22.92 -5.64
CA LEU A 73 -48.34 21.58 -6.20
C LEU A 73 -49.42 20.80 -5.46
N TYR A 74 -50.36 20.23 -6.21
CA TYR A 74 -51.36 19.30 -5.68
C TYR A 74 -51.13 17.93 -6.30
N LEU A 75 -50.98 16.91 -5.46
CA LEU A 75 -50.99 15.51 -5.88
C LEU A 75 -52.44 15.06 -5.96
N ALA A 76 -52.93 14.79 -7.16
CA ALA A 76 -54.25 14.21 -7.39
C ALA A 76 -54.10 12.77 -7.86
N HIS A 77 -55.20 12.13 -8.25
CA HIS A 77 -55.14 10.80 -8.84
C HIS A 77 -56.17 10.61 -9.95
N THR A 78 -55.97 9.59 -10.77
CA THR A 78 -56.99 9.12 -11.70
C THR A 78 -58.10 8.40 -10.95
N GLN A 79 -59.33 8.55 -11.43
CA GLN A 79 -60.45 7.73 -10.96
C GLN A 79 -60.26 6.28 -11.43
N GLU A 80 -59.82 6.10 -12.67
CA GLU A 80 -59.55 4.80 -13.26
C GLU A 80 -58.25 4.19 -12.70
N VAL A 81 -58.27 2.86 -12.49
CA VAL A 81 -57.08 2.02 -12.43
C VAL A 81 -56.59 1.81 -13.86
N LEU A 82 -55.36 2.21 -14.13
CA LEU A 82 -54.75 2.20 -15.46
C LEU A 82 -53.40 1.49 -15.41
N GLY A 83 -53.07 0.73 -16.44
CA GLY A 83 -51.79 0.03 -16.50
C GLY A 83 -51.64 -0.94 -17.68
N SER A 84 -50.51 -1.61 -17.76
CA SER A 84 -50.29 -2.69 -18.74
C SER A 84 -49.02 -3.49 -18.42
N ARG A 85 -49.11 -4.81 -18.53
CA ARG A 85 -47.96 -5.74 -18.48
C ARG A 85 -47.27 -5.95 -19.83
N HIS A 86 -47.71 -5.26 -20.88
CA HIS A 86 -47.29 -5.50 -22.27
C HIS A 86 -46.89 -4.23 -23.02
N TYR A 87 -47.39 -3.08 -22.60
CA TYR A 87 -47.19 -1.79 -23.27
C TYR A 87 -46.73 -0.77 -22.25
N ALA A 88 -45.85 0.15 -22.66
CA ALA A 88 -45.42 1.25 -21.80
C ALA A 88 -46.49 2.37 -21.82
N PRO A 89 -47.11 2.69 -20.68
CA PRO A 89 -48.09 3.76 -20.58
C PRO A 89 -47.42 5.15 -20.52
N THR A 90 -48.03 6.14 -21.17
CA THR A 90 -47.69 7.56 -21.03
C THR A 90 -48.96 8.40 -20.93
N PHE A 91 -48.94 9.49 -20.16
CA PHE A 91 -50.11 10.37 -20.08
C PHE A 91 -49.81 11.84 -20.31
N ALA A 92 -50.85 12.58 -20.71
CA ALA A 92 -50.79 14.03 -20.89
C ALA A 92 -52.12 14.69 -20.50
N ALA A 93 -52.07 15.99 -20.21
CA ALA A 93 -53.27 16.79 -20.06
C ALA A 93 -54.10 16.78 -21.34
N ARG A 94 -55.43 16.89 -21.22
CA ARG A 94 -56.26 17.20 -22.38
C ARG A 94 -55.97 18.62 -22.83
N SER A 95 -55.98 18.86 -24.15
CA SER A 95 -55.73 20.20 -24.71
C SER A 95 -56.70 21.26 -24.15
N SER A 96 -57.95 20.89 -23.87
CA SER A 96 -58.93 21.79 -23.23
C SER A 96 -58.54 22.21 -21.82
N VAL A 97 -57.97 21.30 -21.03
CA VAL A 97 -57.54 21.56 -19.65
C VAL A 97 -56.22 22.34 -19.64
N ALA A 98 -55.28 21.95 -20.50
CA ALA A 98 -54.00 22.64 -20.64
C ALA A 98 -54.17 24.14 -20.98
N ARG A 99 -55.15 24.50 -21.82
CA ARG A 99 -55.45 25.90 -22.17
C ARG A 99 -55.98 26.75 -21.02
N LEU A 100 -56.46 26.14 -19.92
CA LEU A 100 -56.78 26.87 -18.69
C LEU A 100 -55.53 27.23 -17.88
N GLY A 101 -54.35 26.77 -18.33
CA GLY A 101 -53.10 26.88 -17.59
C GLY A 101 -52.94 25.81 -16.51
N LEU A 102 -53.58 24.64 -16.67
CA LEU A 102 -53.44 23.50 -15.77
C LEU A 102 -52.51 22.43 -16.37
N PHE A 103 -51.43 22.13 -15.66
CA PHE A 103 -50.51 21.03 -15.90
C PHE A 103 -50.93 19.86 -15.00
N ILE A 104 -50.87 18.63 -15.52
CA ILE A 104 -51.19 17.41 -14.74
C ILE A 104 -49.98 16.48 -14.56
N ASN A 105 -48.86 16.86 -15.18
CA ASN A 105 -47.52 16.32 -15.01
C ASN A 105 -46.52 17.46 -15.26
N LEU A 106 -45.44 17.50 -14.48
CA LEU A 106 -44.38 18.49 -14.66
C LEU A 106 -43.10 17.89 -15.26
N SER A 107 -42.78 16.64 -14.93
CA SER A 107 -41.50 16.03 -15.30
C SER A 107 -41.56 14.57 -15.77
N ALA A 108 -42.48 13.75 -15.27
CA ALA A 108 -42.52 12.30 -15.53
C ALA A 108 -43.88 11.86 -16.07
N SER A 109 -44.01 11.76 -17.39
CA SER A 109 -45.25 11.31 -18.07
C SER A 109 -45.26 9.83 -18.43
N LEU A 110 -44.12 9.15 -18.35
CA LEU A 110 -43.93 7.74 -18.65
C LEU A 110 -44.12 6.91 -17.37
N GLY A 111 -44.85 5.81 -17.45
CA GLY A 111 -44.86 4.80 -16.40
C GLY A 111 -44.26 3.50 -16.86
N ASP A 112 -43.86 2.69 -15.88
CA ASP A 112 -43.21 1.41 -16.10
C ASP A 112 -44.20 0.36 -16.62
N ILE A 113 -43.69 -0.56 -17.44
CA ILE A 113 -44.46 -1.73 -17.88
C ILE A 113 -44.66 -2.63 -16.67
N GLY A 114 -45.88 -3.04 -16.38
CA GLY A 114 -46.27 -3.82 -15.19
C GLY A 114 -46.97 -2.98 -14.12
N TYR A 115 -46.82 -1.64 -14.15
CA TYR A 115 -47.56 -0.79 -13.23
C TYR A 115 -49.06 -0.87 -13.49
N GLU A 116 -49.84 -1.13 -12.43
CA GLU A 116 -51.30 -1.08 -12.43
C GLU A 116 -51.79 -0.42 -11.14
N GLY A 117 -52.59 0.64 -11.25
CA GLY A 117 -53.11 1.39 -10.10
C GLY A 117 -53.83 2.67 -10.51
N GLN A 118 -54.35 3.41 -9.53
CA GLN A 118 -54.75 4.80 -9.74
C GLN A 118 -53.48 5.66 -9.86
N TRP A 119 -53.33 6.37 -10.97
CA TRP A 119 -52.13 7.14 -11.26
C TRP A 119 -52.15 8.44 -10.48
N THR A 120 -51.06 8.75 -9.78
CA THR A 120 -50.90 10.05 -9.15
C THR A 120 -50.61 11.11 -10.21
N LEU A 121 -51.38 12.20 -10.20
CA LEU A 121 -51.24 13.34 -11.10
C LEU A 121 -50.62 14.51 -10.35
N GLN A 122 -49.72 15.26 -11.00
CA GLN A 122 -49.11 16.47 -10.44
C GLN A 122 -49.86 17.67 -10.99
N LEU A 123 -50.88 18.14 -10.26
CA LEU A 123 -51.64 19.31 -10.66
C LEU A 123 -50.90 20.57 -10.25
N TYR A 124 -50.50 21.36 -11.25
CA TYR A 124 -49.90 22.68 -11.06
C TYR A 124 -50.57 23.65 -12.01
N THR A 125 -50.94 24.83 -11.52
CA THR A 125 -51.71 25.79 -12.32
C THR A 125 -51.11 27.17 -12.33
N MET A 126 -51.24 27.86 -13.47
CA MET A 126 -50.86 29.27 -13.65
C MET A 126 -51.98 30.23 -13.28
N ASN A 127 -53.23 29.78 -13.35
CA ASN A 127 -54.43 30.56 -13.06
C ASN A 127 -55.18 29.92 -11.89
N GLN A 128 -56.14 30.63 -11.28
CA GLN A 128 -57.09 29.95 -10.38
C GLN A 128 -58.06 29.10 -11.21
N VAL A 129 -57.90 27.78 -11.12
CA VAL A 129 -58.70 26.81 -11.89
C VAL A 129 -59.53 25.96 -10.92
N ARG A 130 -60.85 25.99 -11.10
CA ARG A 130 -61.76 25.09 -10.38
C ARG A 130 -61.80 23.72 -11.08
N VAL A 131 -61.49 22.67 -10.33
CA VAL A 131 -61.56 21.27 -10.78
C VAL A 131 -62.66 20.53 -10.04
N TYR A 132 -63.19 19.46 -10.66
CA TYR A 132 -64.32 18.70 -10.12
C TYR A 132 -64.00 17.21 -10.09
N PRO A 133 -64.44 16.46 -9.06
CA PRO A 133 -64.41 15.00 -9.09
C PRO A 133 -65.09 14.46 -10.36
N GLY A 134 -64.47 13.46 -11.00
CA GLY A 134 -65.00 12.81 -12.20
C GLY A 134 -64.83 13.61 -13.50
N MET A 135 -64.27 14.83 -13.47
CA MET A 135 -64.01 15.58 -14.71
C MET A 135 -62.96 14.88 -15.56
N THR A 136 -63.16 14.84 -16.88
CA THR A 136 -62.13 14.33 -17.80
C THR A 136 -60.94 15.28 -17.85
N ILE A 137 -59.82 14.89 -17.26
CA ILE A 137 -58.70 15.79 -17.02
C ILE A 137 -57.49 15.52 -17.94
N GLY A 138 -57.24 14.26 -18.26
CA GLY A 138 -56.10 13.84 -19.05
C GLY A 138 -56.42 12.68 -19.99
N GLN A 139 -55.39 12.20 -20.67
CA GLN A 139 -55.46 11.08 -21.59
C GLN A 139 -54.20 10.22 -21.50
N MET A 140 -54.38 8.91 -21.59
CA MET A 140 -53.34 7.88 -21.53
C MET A 140 -53.12 7.29 -22.93
N MET A 141 -51.86 7.10 -23.29
CA MET A 141 -51.39 6.48 -24.53
C MET A 141 -50.48 5.30 -24.18
N TRP A 142 -50.49 4.27 -25.02
CA TRP A 142 -49.67 3.07 -24.82
C TRP A 142 -48.70 2.88 -25.97
N TRP A 143 -47.46 2.51 -25.63
CA TRP A 143 -46.37 2.30 -26.56
C TRP A 143 -45.97 0.82 -26.57
N ARG A 144 -45.75 0.27 -27.77
CA ARG A 144 -45.19 -1.07 -27.94
C ARG A 144 -43.68 -1.05 -27.65
N PRO A 145 -43.21 -1.75 -26.60
CA PRO A 145 -41.78 -1.87 -26.28
C PRO A 145 -41.06 -2.79 -27.26
N GLN A 146 -39.73 -2.70 -27.30
CA GLN A 146 -38.83 -3.57 -28.06
C GLN A 146 -37.72 -4.07 -27.13
N GLY A 147 -37.50 -5.38 -27.09
CA GLY A 147 -36.57 -6.05 -26.18
C GLY A 147 -37.27 -7.00 -25.21
N GLU A 148 -36.51 -7.54 -24.25
CA GLU A 148 -37.06 -8.29 -23.12
C GLU A 148 -37.84 -7.34 -22.19
N ILE A 149 -38.98 -7.82 -21.68
CA ILE A 149 -39.84 -7.03 -20.78
C ILE A 149 -39.61 -7.48 -19.35
N GLU A 150 -39.02 -6.61 -18.55
CA GLU A 150 -39.00 -6.71 -17.10
C GLU A 150 -40.21 -5.93 -16.54
N LEU A 151 -40.97 -6.59 -15.66
CA LEU A 151 -42.19 -6.00 -15.10
C LEU A 151 -41.87 -5.24 -13.81
N TYR A 152 -42.47 -4.06 -13.70
CA TYR A 152 -42.47 -3.27 -12.49
C TYR A 152 -43.17 -4.01 -11.35
N ASP A 153 -42.46 -4.14 -10.23
CA ASP A 153 -42.95 -4.63 -8.94
C ASP A 153 -42.40 -3.74 -7.81
N GLY A 154 -42.59 -2.43 -7.98
CA GLY A 154 -42.05 -1.42 -7.07
C GLY A 154 -43.08 -0.87 -6.09
N LYS A 155 -42.60 -0.02 -5.17
CA LYS A 155 -43.33 0.56 -4.03
C LYS A 155 -44.62 1.31 -4.34
N TYR A 156 -44.89 1.66 -5.60
CA TYR A 156 -46.12 2.35 -6.00
C TYR A 156 -47.17 1.43 -6.62
N GLN A 157 -46.86 0.15 -6.86
CA GLN A 157 -47.79 -0.81 -7.46
C GLN A 157 -49.12 -0.84 -6.69
N GLY A 158 -50.24 -0.85 -7.42
CA GLY A 158 -51.57 -0.94 -6.81
C GLY A 158 -52.00 0.32 -6.06
N ALA A 159 -51.42 1.49 -6.34
CA ALA A 159 -51.78 2.73 -5.66
C ALA A 159 -53.29 3.03 -5.74
N VAL A 160 -53.84 3.52 -4.62
CA VAL A 160 -55.21 4.02 -4.50
C VAL A 160 -55.17 5.43 -3.92
N GLY A 161 -55.81 6.38 -4.59
CA GLY A 161 -55.73 7.80 -4.24
C GLY A 161 -54.40 8.46 -4.61
N PRO A 162 -54.20 9.74 -4.22
CA PRO A 162 -52.96 10.45 -4.48
C PRO A 162 -51.84 9.93 -3.57
N ARG A 163 -50.67 9.62 -4.16
CA ARG A 163 -49.49 9.15 -3.43
C ARG A 163 -48.43 10.24 -3.33
N SER A 164 -47.92 10.46 -2.12
CA SER A 164 -46.71 11.25 -1.89
C SER A 164 -45.45 10.51 -2.37
N SER A 165 -44.35 11.24 -2.55
CA SER A 165 -43.05 10.65 -2.87
C SER A 165 -42.54 9.75 -1.75
N ASP A 166 -42.27 8.49 -2.10
CA ASP A 166 -41.58 7.50 -1.27
C ASP A 166 -40.07 7.45 -1.59
N ILE A 167 -39.47 8.51 -2.17
CA ILE A 167 -38.04 8.52 -2.55
C ILE A 167 -37.10 8.17 -1.40
N HIS A 168 -37.44 8.57 -0.17
CA HIS A 168 -36.69 8.25 1.05
C HIS A 168 -36.47 6.75 1.27
N LYS A 169 -37.39 5.90 0.81
CA LYS A 169 -37.26 4.43 0.93
C LYS A 169 -36.13 3.84 0.08
N ASP A 170 -35.75 4.52 -1.01
CA ASP A 170 -34.70 4.07 -1.93
C ASP A 170 -33.45 4.95 -1.87
N PHE A 171 -33.46 6.02 -1.08
CA PHE A 171 -32.43 7.06 -1.14
C PHE A 171 -31.03 6.50 -0.83
N ASP A 172 -30.88 5.86 0.34
CA ASP A 172 -29.60 5.28 0.72
C ASP A 172 -29.23 4.06 -0.15
N ARG A 173 -30.22 3.31 -0.64
CA ARG A 173 -30.02 2.20 -1.60
C ARG A 173 -29.42 2.68 -2.92
N GLN A 174 -29.92 3.81 -3.46
CA GLN A 174 -29.40 4.41 -4.69
C GLN A 174 -27.98 4.92 -4.49
N LEU A 175 -27.72 5.64 -3.39
CA LEU A 175 -26.38 6.11 -3.05
C LEU A 175 -25.40 4.96 -2.83
N SER A 176 -25.84 3.90 -2.15
CA SER A 176 -24.99 2.73 -1.89
C SER A 176 -24.62 2.02 -3.19
N ARG A 177 -25.52 1.96 -4.19
CA ARG A 177 -25.20 1.38 -5.51
C ARG A 177 -24.14 2.18 -6.28
N GLN A 178 -24.15 3.50 -6.12
CA GLN A 178 -23.19 4.40 -6.77
C GLN A 178 -21.81 4.32 -6.11
N ARG A 179 -21.75 4.31 -4.78
CA ARG A 179 -20.48 4.27 -4.02
C ARG A 179 -19.90 2.86 -3.85
N LEU A 180 -20.76 1.83 -3.81
CA LEU A 180 -20.38 0.44 -3.51
C LEU A 180 -20.74 -0.48 -4.69
N PRO A 181 -19.92 -0.51 -5.76
CA PRO A 181 -20.24 -1.22 -6.99
C PRO A 181 -20.44 -2.73 -6.75
N GLY A 182 -21.46 -3.28 -7.40
CA GLY A 182 -21.81 -4.71 -7.32
C GLY A 182 -21.29 -5.49 -8.53
N LEU A 183 -21.50 -6.81 -8.50
CA LEU A 183 -21.33 -7.65 -9.68
C LEU A 183 -22.17 -7.12 -10.86
N GLY A 184 -21.64 -7.25 -12.09
CA GLY A 184 -22.29 -6.75 -13.31
C GLY A 184 -22.00 -5.28 -13.66
N THR A 185 -21.32 -4.52 -12.79
CA THR A 185 -20.76 -3.20 -13.14
C THR A 185 -19.44 -3.33 -13.89
N ASP A 186 -19.00 -2.29 -14.62
CA ASP A 186 -17.73 -2.31 -15.36
C ASP A 186 -16.47 -2.25 -14.47
N GLY A 187 -16.62 -2.34 -13.14
CA GLY A 187 -15.60 -2.65 -12.14
C GLY A 187 -14.19 -2.13 -12.46
N ASN A 188 -14.00 -0.80 -12.45
CA ASN A 188 -12.70 -0.18 -12.72
C ASN A 188 -11.63 -0.73 -11.77
N PRO A 189 -10.62 -1.50 -12.24
CA PRO A 189 -9.61 -2.11 -11.37
C PRO A 189 -8.87 -1.10 -10.49
N ALA A 190 -8.75 0.16 -10.94
CA ALA A 190 -8.13 1.24 -10.18
C ALA A 190 -8.94 1.69 -8.95
N GLU A 191 -10.23 1.32 -8.87
CA GLU A 191 -11.11 1.67 -7.76
C GLU A 191 -11.42 0.46 -6.87
N VAL A 192 -11.73 -0.68 -7.48
CA VAL A 192 -12.22 -1.89 -6.77
C VAL A 192 -11.16 -2.99 -6.63
N GLY A 193 -9.97 -2.74 -7.15
CA GLY A 193 -8.87 -3.70 -7.20
C GLY A 193 -9.11 -4.83 -8.21
N HIS A 194 -8.03 -5.51 -8.55
CA HIS A 194 -8.02 -6.49 -9.63
C HIS A 194 -8.83 -7.75 -9.31
N LYS A 195 -8.89 -8.16 -8.03
CA LYS A 195 -9.67 -9.33 -7.61
C LYS A 195 -11.16 -9.12 -7.85
N PHE A 196 -11.72 -7.98 -7.42
CA PHE A 196 -13.14 -7.72 -7.62
C PHE A 196 -13.48 -7.49 -9.09
N ALA A 197 -12.66 -6.72 -9.81
CA ALA A 197 -12.86 -6.51 -11.25
C ALA A 197 -12.88 -7.84 -12.00
N SER A 198 -11.97 -8.75 -11.65
CA SER A 198 -11.93 -10.10 -12.20
C SER A 198 -13.19 -10.91 -11.86
N LEU A 199 -13.65 -10.84 -10.62
CA LEU A 199 -14.85 -11.53 -10.16
C LEU A 199 -16.13 -11.00 -10.84
N ALA A 200 -16.23 -9.68 -11.02
CA ALA A 200 -17.36 -9.02 -11.69
C ALA A 200 -17.43 -9.34 -13.19
N LEU A 201 -16.29 -9.56 -13.84
CA LEU A 201 -16.25 -10.06 -15.22
C LEU A 201 -16.72 -11.52 -15.28
N ALA A 202 -16.22 -12.37 -14.39
CA ALA A 202 -16.59 -13.79 -14.34
C ALA A 202 -18.09 -13.99 -14.07
N SER A 203 -18.73 -13.12 -13.30
CA SER A 203 -20.17 -13.21 -13.00
C SER A 203 -21.08 -13.03 -14.22
N ARG A 204 -20.54 -12.64 -15.39
CA ARG A 204 -21.29 -12.54 -16.66
C ARG A 204 -21.56 -13.91 -17.29
N SER A 205 -20.70 -14.90 -17.02
CA SER A 205 -20.77 -16.23 -17.64
C SER A 205 -20.88 -17.37 -16.62
N PHE A 206 -20.42 -17.14 -15.38
CA PHE A 206 -20.36 -18.16 -14.33
C PHE A 206 -21.15 -17.75 -13.11
N ARG A 207 -21.55 -18.74 -12.31
CA ARG A 207 -22.12 -18.47 -10.99
C ARG A 207 -21.03 -17.95 -10.08
N VAL A 208 -21.28 -16.76 -9.55
CA VAL A 208 -20.43 -16.09 -8.58
C VAL A 208 -21.32 -15.78 -7.38
N PRO A 209 -20.88 -16.05 -6.14
CA PRO A 209 -21.65 -15.68 -4.96
C PRO A 209 -21.84 -14.16 -4.96
N ALA A 210 -23.07 -13.71 -4.67
CA ALA A 210 -23.40 -12.29 -4.69
C ALA A 210 -22.35 -11.47 -3.91
N ALA A 211 -21.95 -10.33 -4.48
CA ALA A 211 -20.88 -9.53 -3.93
C ALA A 211 -20.99 -8.06 -4.32
N PHE A 212 -20.36 -7.20 -3.52
CA PHE A 212 -20.05 -5.82 -3.86
C PHE A 212 -18.66 -5.44 -3.34
N ALA A 213 -18.11 -4.34 -3.84
CA ALA A 213 -16.84 -3.78 -3.38
C ALA A 213 -17.02 -2.47 -2.63
N VAL A 214 -16.18 -2.26 -1.63
CA VAL A 214 -15.85 -0.99 -0.99
C VAL A 214 -14.60 -0.46 -1.71
N PRO A 215 -14.70 0.61 -2.51
CA PRO A 215 -13.58 1.11 -3.29
C PRO A 215 -12.42 1.63 -2.42
N ALA A 216 -11.21 1.64 -2.97
CA ALA A 216 -10.02 2.17 -2.30
C ALA A 216 -10.15 3.65 -1.90
N GLY A 217 -10.93 4.44 -2.66
CA GLY A 217 -11.21 5.84 -2.33
C GLY A 217 -11.94 6.02 -0.99
N GLU A 218 -12.74 5.05 -0.57
CA GLU A 218 -13.40 5.06 0.75
C GLU A 218 -12.39 4.88 1.88
N PHE A 219 -11.36 4.06 1.67
CA PHE A 219 -10.25 3.92 2.60
C PHE A 219 -9.44 5.23 2.69
N GLY A 220 -9.13 5.84 1.54
CA GLY A 220 -8.44 7.14 1.50
C GLY A 220 -9.19 8.27 2.22
N GLN A 221 -10.53 8.25 2.22
CA GLN A 221 -11.36 9.20 2.96
C GLN A 221 -11.43 8.90 4.45
N ALA A 222 -11.31 7.62 4.85
CA ALA A 222 -11.28 7.23 6.26
C ALA A 222 -9.97 7.64 6.97
N ILE A 223 -8.88 7.84 6.21
CA ILE A 223 -7.62 8.36 6.77
C ILE A 223 -7.68 9.88 6.92
N GLY A 224 -7.66 10.35 8.17
CA GLY A 224 -7.60 11.77 8.52
C GLY A 224 -6.29 12.45 8.10
N ALA A 225 -6.31 13.77 8.01
CA ALA A 225 -5.15 14.56 7.58
C ALA A 225 -3.91 14.37 8.49
N GLU A 226 -4.11 14.24 9.80
CA GLU A 226 -3.03 14.00 10.77
C GLU A 226 -2.38 12.63 10.57
N THR A 227 -3.18 11.56 10.52
CA THR A 227 -2.69 10.20 10.23
C THR A 227 -1.95 10.14 8.90
N ARG A 228 -2.48 10.78 7.85
CA ARG A 228 -1.83 10.86 6.54
C ARG A 228 -0.46 11.53 6.61
N ALA A 229 -0.33 12.63 7.36
CA ALA A 229 0.95 13.31 7.55
C ALA A 229 1.96 12.43 8.32
N THR A 230 1.51 11.76 9.39
CA THR A 230 2.35 10.82 10.16
C THR A 230 2.84 9.66 9.29
N LEU A 231 1.95 9.04 8.50
CA LEU A 231 2.32 7.98 7.56
C LEU A 231 3.33 8.50 6.52
N GLY A 232 3.12 9.70 5.98
CA GLY A 232 4.06 10.33 5.04
C GLY A 232 5.48 10.41 5.62
N GLY A 233 5.63 10.97 6.82
CA GLY A 233 6.93 11.06 7.48
C GLY A 233 7.59 9.70 7.72
N LEU A 234 6.83 8.71 8.19
CA LEU A 234 7.36 7.36 8.46
C LEU A 234 7.83 6.63 7.19
N PHE A 235 7.08 6.75 6.09
CA PHE A 235 7.47 6.15 4.81
C PHE A 235 8.64 6.89 4.15
N GLU A 236 8.70 8.22 4.24
CA GLU A 236 9.87 9.00 3.80
C GLU A 236 11.13 8.61 4.58
N GLU A 237 11.03 8.47 5.90
CA GLU A 237 12.13 8.03 6.75
C GLU A 237 12.56 6.59 6.42
N MET A 238 11.60 5.69 6.19
CA MET A 238 11.88 4.32 5.78
C MET A 238 12.63 4.26 4.44
N ARG A 239 12.31 5.14 3.49
CA ARG A 239 13.02 5.28 2.22
C ARG A 239 14.43 5.82 2.41
N ALA A 240 14.60 6.89 3.21
CA ALA A 240 15.89 7.51 3.46
C ALA A 240 16.88 6.59 4.22
N THR A 241 16.35 5.75 5.12
CA THR A 241 17.14 4.82 5.94
C THR A 241 17.26 3.43 5.32
N VAL A 242 16.67 3.18 4.15
CA VAL A 242 16.67 1.88 3.44
C VAL A 242 16.27 0.72 4.37
N GLY A 243 15.39 0.98 5.34
CA GLY A 243 14.93 -0.01 6.31
C GLY A 243 15.87 -0.29 7.49
N ALA A 244 16.90 0.53 7.75
CA ALA A 244 17.76 0.34 8.92
C ALA A 244 16.98 0.34 10.26
N PHE A 245 15.91 1.13 10.34
CA PHE A 245 14.98 1.19 11.49
C PHE A 245 13.62 0.54 11.18
N PHE A 246 13.61 -0.46 10.29
CA PHE A 246 12.36 -1.03 9.77
C PHE A 246 11.38 -1.46 10.86
N THR A 247 11.87 -2.09 11.93
CA THR A 247 11.02 -2.59 13.04
C THR A 247 10.32 -1.45 13.77
N GLU A 248 11.06 -0.37 14.09
CA GLU A 248 10.51 0.80 14.80
C GLU A 248 9.54 1.57 13.90
N LEU A 249 9.92 1.78 12.64
CA LEU A 249 9.09 2.49 11.66
C LEU A 249 7.80 1.73 11.34
N THR A 250 7.86 0.40 11.21
CA THR A 250 6.65 -0.40 10.99
C THR A 250 5.74 -0.43 12.21
N ALA A 251 6.29 -0.49 13.43
CA ALA A 251 5.50 -0.34 14.64
C ALA A 251 4.82 1.05 14.72
N GLY A 252 5.52 2.11 14.31
CA GLY A 252 4.96 3.46 14.21
C GLY A 252 3.83 3.55 13.17
N ILE A 253 3.99 2.90 12.01
CA ILE A 253 2.96 2.83 10.95
C ILE A 253 1.71 2.12 11.46
N GLU A 254 1.87 0.96 12.10
CA GLU A 254 0.75 0.20 12.68
C GLU A 254 0.04 0.99 13.79
N ALA A 255 0.79 1.69 14.63
CA ALA A 255 0.22 2.55 15.67
C ALA A 255 -0.57 3.73 15.07
N ALA A 256 -0.07 4.36 14.01
CA ALA A 256 -0.72 5.49 13.35
C ALA A 256 -2.10 5.13 12.77
N VAL A 257 -2.30 3.88 12.35
CA VAL A 257 -3.54 3.40 11.73
C VAL A 257 -4.41 2.56 12.67
N ALA A 258 -4.00 2.37 13.93
CA ALA A 258 -4.71 1.53 14.90
C ALA A 258 -6.19 1.94 15.09
N ASP A 259 -6.47 3.25 15.08
CA ASP A 259 -7.80 3.82 15.28
C ASP A 259 -8.59 4.05 13.99
N VAL A 260 -8.06 3.62 12.83
CA VAL A 260 -8.78 3.72 11.57
C VAL A 260 -10.02 2.83 11.61
N THR A 261 -11.17 3.46 11.41
CA THR A 261 -12.50 2.85 11.46
C THR A 261 -13.34 3.28 10.25
N VAL A 262 -14.40 2.54 9.97
CA VAL A 262 -15.37 2.90 8.93
C VAL A 262 -16.18 4.12 9.41
N PRO A 263 -16.20 5.23 8.64
CA PRO A 263 -16.97 6.41 8.99
C PRO A 263 -18.49 6.14 9.12
N PRO A 264 -19.24 6.88 9.96
CA PRO A 264 -20.67 6.65 10.18
C PRO A 264 -21.53 6.71 8.90
N ASP A 265 -21.23 7.61 7.96
CA ASP A 265 -21.96 7.72 6.70
C ASP A 265 -21.73 6.48 5.81
N LEU A 266 -20.51 5.96 5.77
CA LEU A 266 -20.18 4.73 5.06
C LEU A 266 -20.79 3.49 5.74
N ARG A 267 -20.90 3.47 7.08
CA ARG A 267 -21.64 2.43 7.81
C ARG A 267 -23.10 2.34 7.38
N ASP A 268 -23.78 3.48 7.28
CA ASP A 268 -25.18 3.52 6.82
C ASP A 268 -25.32 3.01 5.37
N LEU A 269 -24.37 3.37 4.50
CA LEU A 269 -24.34 2.90 3.12
C LEU A 269 -24.03 1.40 3.01
N LEU A 270 -23.15 0.88 3.85
CA LEU A 270 -22.88 -0.56 3.93
C LEU A 270 -24.13 -1.32 4.39
N ALA A 271 -24.85 -0.81 5.38
CA ALA A 271 -26.10 -1.41 5.83
C ALA A 271 -27.14 -1.46 4.70
N ALA A 272 -27.34 -0.33 4.00
CA ALA A 272 -28.24 -0.26 2.85
C ALA A 272 -27.81 -1.20 1.71
N ARG A 273 -26.50 -1.31 1.45
CA ARG A 273 -25.96 -2.18 0.41
C ARG A 273 -26.09 -3.65 0.73
N LEU A 274 -25.83 -4.02 1.98
CA LEU A 274 -26.02 -5.38 2.46
C LEU A 274 -27.48 -5.79 2.29
N ALA A 275 -28.42 -4.94 2.72
CA ALA A 275 -29.85 -5.18 2.53
C ALA A 275 -30.25 -5.35 1.06
N ASP A 276 -29.71 -4.49 0.18
CA ASP A 276 -29.99 -4.51 -1.26
C ASP A 276 -29.47 -5.76 -1.97
N VAL A 277 -28.24 -6.19 -1.66
CA VAL A 277 -27.56 -7.30 -2.35
C VAL A 277 -27.94 -8.65 -1.75
N PHE A 278 -28.19 -8.71 -0.44
CA PHE A 278 -28.27 -9.96 0.31
C PHE A 278 -29.60 -10.24 1.00
N GLY A 279 -30.54 -9.29 1.03
CA GLY A 279 -31.74 -9.41 1.87
C GLY A 279 -31.41 -9.08 3.32
N ASP A 280 -32.01 -9.76 4.29
CA ASP A 280 -31.72 -9.51 5.72
C ASP A 280 -30.22 -9.78 6.03
N PRO A 281 -29.43 -8.76 6.40
CA PRO A 281 -28.01 -8.94 6.71
C PRO A 281 -27.77 -9.82 7.94
N GLU A 282 -28.72 -9.92 8.87
CA GLU A 282 -28.60 -10.70 10.10
C GLU A 282 -28.76 -12.21 9.85
N GLU A 283 -29.46 -12.59 8.78
CA GLU A 283 -29.62 -13.99 8.37
C GLU A 283 -28.44 -14.48 7.50
N GLY A 284 -27.49 -13.59 7.20
CA GLY A 284 -26.39 -13.85 6.29
C GLY A 284 -25.02 -14.08 6.92
N GLU A 285 -24.21 -14.89 6.23
CA GLU A 285 -22.80 -15.09 6.51
C GLU A 285 -21.97 -14.64 5.29
N PHE A 286 -20.92 -13.87 5.54
CA PHE A 286 -20.16 -13.15 4.52
C PHE A 286 -18.66 -13.46 4.62
N ALA A 287 -17.98 -13.36 3.49
CA ALA A 287 -16.54 -13.28 3.36
C ALA A 287 -16.16 -11.84 3.02
N VAL A 288 -15.30 -11.24 3.85
CA VAL A 288 -14.76 -9.89 3.63
C VAL A 288 -13.30 -10.03 3.24
N ARG A 289 -12.98 -9.66 1.99
CA ARG A 289 -11.67 -9.94 1.37
C ARG A 289 -11.04 -8.67 0.84
N SER A 290 -9.79 -8.42 1.18
CA SER A 290 -8.97 -7.38 0.55
C SER A 290 -8.73 -7.61 -0.96
N SER A 291 -8.80 -6.52 -1.74
CA SER A 291 -8.56 -6.43 -3.18
C SER A 291 -7.63 -5.25 -3.46
N GLY A 292 -6.31 -5.50 -3.48
CA GLY A 292 -5.32 -4.46 -3.70
C GLY A 292 -5.27 -3.96 -5.15
N LEU A 293 -4.91 -2.68 -5.33
CA LEU A 293 -4.80 -2.05 -6.65
C LEU A 293 -3.52 -2.45 -7.40
N ALA A 294 -2.47 -2.87 -6.68
CA ALA A 294 -1.16 -3.20 -7.23
C ALA A 294 -0.85 -4.72 -7.25
N GLU A 295 -1.82 -5.57 -6.86
CA GLU A 295 -1.61 -7.01 -6.66
C GLU A 295 -1.23 -7.77 -7.95
N ASP A 296 -1.49 -7.20 -9.13
CA ASP A 296 -1.31 -7.86 -10.45
C ASP A 296 -0.41 -7.08 -11.43
N GLY A 297 0.47 -6.22 -10.91
CA GLY A 297 1.55 -5.62 -11.72
C GLY A 297 2.56 -6.69 -12.16
N GLY A 298 2.92 -6.73 -13.45
CA GLY A 298 3.62 -7.84 -14.12
C GLY A 298 5.03 -8.24 -13.66
N SER A 299 5.45 -7.89 -12.44
CA SER A 299 6.76 -8.29 -11.88
C SER A 299 6.74 -8.80 -10.43
N SER A 300 5.63 -8.69 -9.68
CA SER A 300 5.53 -9.29 -8.33
C SER A 300 4.08 -9.54 -7.93
N SER A 301 3.69 -10.80 -7.74
CA SER A 301 2.43 -11.14 -7.08
C SER A 301 2.64 -11.05 -5.56
N LEU A 302 1.99 -10.09 -4.91
CA LEU A 302 1.95 -9.96 -3.44
C LEU A 302 0.97 -11.00 -2.85
N ALA A 303 1.11 -12.26 -3.25
CA ALA A 303 0.21 -13.34 -2.89
C ALA A 303 0.30 -13.66 -1.39
N GLY A 304 -0.85 -13.77 -0.72
CA GLY A 304 -0.94 -14.16 0.70
C GLY A 304 -0.74 -13.04 1.71
N ILE A 305 -0.49 -11.80 1.27
CA ILE A 305 -0.26 -10.65 2.16
C ILE A 305 -1.56 -10.05 2.70
N HIS A 306 -2.62 -10.16 1.91
CA HIS A 306 -3.83 -9.38 2.12
C HIS A 306 -4.92 -10.20 2.85
N ARG A 307 -5.49 -9.59 3.89
CA ARG A 307 -6.37 -10.24 4.88
C ARG A 307 -7.75 -10.59 4.30
N SER A 308 -8.20 -11.82 4.58
CA SER A 308 -9.58 -12.25 4.38
C SER A 308 -10.18 -12.65 5.73
N VAL A 309 -11.42 -12.23 5.99
CA VAL A 309 -12.19 -12.57 7.18
C VAL A 309 -13.45 -13.32 6.74
N LEU A 310 -13.59 -14.57 7.15
CA LEU A 310 -14.72 -15.43 6.80
C LEU A 310 -15.71 -15.53 7.96
N GLY A 311 -16.94 -15.97 7.68
CA GLY A 311 -17.94 -16.21 8.72
C GLY A 311 -18.53 -14.92 9.33
N VAL A 312 -18.38 -13.79 8.64
CA VAL A 312 -18.82 -12.47 9.13
C VAL A 312 -20.34 -12.37 9.08
N ARG A 313 -20.98 -11.84 10.13
CA ARG A 313 -22.45 -11.72 10.22
C ARG A 313 -22.88 -10.32 10.62
N GLY A 314 -24.05 -9.92 10.13
CA GLY A 314 -24.66 -8.63 10.43
C GLY A 314 -23.86 -7.44 9.90
N VAL A 315 -24.43 -6.26 10.05
CA VAL A 315 -23.81 -5.01 9.57
C VAL A 315 -22.52 -4.70 10.34
N ASP A 316 -22.56 -4.80 11.67
CA ASP A 316 -21.43 -4.43 12.53
C ASP A 316 -20.22 -5.35 12.33
N GLY A 317 -20.47 -6.64 12.08
CA GLY A 317 -19.41 -7.59 11.73
C GLY A 317 -18.71 -7.23 10.43
N VAL A 318 -19.48 -6.86 9.38
CA VAL A 318 -18.92 -6.44 8.09
C VAL A 318 -18.11 -5.16 8.24
N VAL A 319 -18.62 -4.18 8.99
CA VAL A 319 -17.91 -2.93 9.30
C VAL A 319 -16.57 -3.20 9.99
N ALA A 320 -16.56 -4.06 11.01
CA ALA A 320 -15.34 -4.42 11.72
C ALA A 320 -14.32 -5.12 10.81
N ALA A 321 -14.78 -6.05 9.97
CA ALA A 321 -13.94 -6.78 9.04
C ALA A 321 -13.36 -5.88 7.93
N VAL A 322 -14.12 -4.89 7.43
CA VAL A 322 -13.61 -3.89 6.48
C VAL A 322 -12.48 -3.08 7.10
N ALA A 323 -12.67 -2.58 8.33
CA ALA A 323 -11.63 -1.84 9.06
C ALA A 323 -10.40 -2.72 9.36
N GLU A 324 -10.59 -4.02 9.62
CA GLU A 324 -9.48 -4.97 9.78
C GLU A 324 -8.69 -5.15 8.50
N CYS A 325 -9.34 -5.30 7.34
CA CYS A 325 -8.68 -5.36 6.04
C CYS A 325 -7.87 -4.07 5.76
N TRP A 326 -8.43 -2.90 6.08
CA TRP A 326 -7.75 -1.61 5.95
C TRP A 326 -6.49 -1.53 6.82
N ARG A 327 -6.59 -1.88 8.11
CA ARG A 327 -5.42 -1.90 9.01
C ARG A 327 -4.36 -2.91 8.57
N ALA A 328 -4.77 -4.07 8.06
CA ALA A 328 -3.86 -5.10 7.55
C ALA A 328 -3.03 -4.64 6.34
N TYR A 329 -3.46 -3.61 5.60
CA TYR A 329 -2.66 -2.99 4.53
C TYR A 329 -1.33 -2.42 5.03
N TYR A 330 -1.31 -1.95 6.28
CA TYR A 330 -0.18 -1.32 6.95
C TYR A 330 0.52 -2.24 7.95
N ALA A 331 0.12 -3.52 8.02
CA ALA A 331 0.82 -4.50 8.84
C ALA A 331 2.26 -4.71 8.35
N GLY A 332 3.19 -4.99 9.27
CA GLY A 332 4.62 -5.03 8.97
C GLY A 332 5.00 -5.98 7.84
N ALA A 333 4.31 -7.12 7.68
CA ALA A 333 4.53 -8.05 6.56
C ALA A 333 4.10 -7.45 5.20
N ALA A 334 2.99 -6.71 5.17
CA ALA A 334 2.50 -6.04 3.97
C ALA A 334 3.39 -4.86 3.57
N VAL A 335 3.79 -4.05 4.55
CA VAL A 335 4.74 -2.96 4.35
C VAL A 335 6.08 -3.51 3.85
N ALA A 336 6.58 -4.60 4.45
CA ALA A 336 7.86 -5.20 4.05
C ALA A 336 7.85 -5.66 2.59
N ALA A 337 6.77 -6.26 2.13
CA ALA A 337 6.69 -6.74 0.75
C ALA A 337 6.58 -5.58 -0.26
N ARG A 338 5.84 -4.52 0.08
CA ARG A 338 5.77 -3.30 -0.74
C ARG A 338 7.14 -2.63 -0.85
N VAL A 339 7.83 -2.47 0.27
CA VAL A 339 9.20 -1.91 0.31
C VAL A 339 10.18 -2.75 -0.50
N ARG A 340 10.11 -4.09 -0.43
CA ARG A 340 10.94 -4.97 -1.28
C ARG A 340 10.70 -4.74 -2.78
N ALA A 341 9.44 -4.50 -3.16
CA ALA A 341 9.04 -4.14 -4.52
C ALA A 341 9.37 -2.68 -4.89
N GLY A 342 10.00 -1.91 -4.01
CA GLY A 342 10.34 -0.50 -4.22
C GLY A 342 9.17 0.47 -4.05
N ASP A 343 8.06 0.03 -3.46
CA ASP A 343 6.87 0.83 -3.22
C ASP A 343 6.85 1.41 -1.79
N PHE A 344 7.16 2.70 -1.69
CA PHE A 344 7.16 3.47 -0.44
C PHE A 344 5.97 4.45 -0.34
N ASP A 345 4.93 4.32 -1.16
CA ASP A 345 3.81 5.25 -1.14
C ASP A 345 2.99 5.11 0.16
N PRO A 346 2.80 6.15 0.98
CA PRO A 346 1.99 6.05 2.18
C PRO A 346 0.48 5.93 1.89
N GLU A 347 0.00 6.28 0.69
CA GLU A 347 -1.42 6.37 0.39
C GLU A 347 -2.11 5.00 0.31
N PRO A 348 -3.29 4.83 0.94
CA PRO A 348 -4.05 3.58 0.90
C PRO A 348 -4.53 3.22 -0.51
N ARG A 349 -4.21 2.00 -0.95
CA ARG A 349 -4.58 1.47 -2.28
C ARG A 349 -5.18 0.07 -2.19
N LEU A 350 -6.18 -0.06 -1.30
CA LEU A 350 -6.86 -1.32 -1.01
C LEU A 350 -8.37 -1.13 -1.07
N ALA A 351 -9.01 -1.85 -1.99
CA ALA A 351 -10.45 -2.06 -1.96
C ALA A 351 -10.80 -3.29 -1.12
N VAL A 352 -12.07 -3.41 -0.70
CA VAL A 352 -12.54 -4.55 0.10
C VAL A 352 -13.79 -5.16 -0.55
N ILE A 353 -13.78 -6.46 -0.77
CA ILE A 353 -14.89 -7.23 -1.31
C ILE A 353 -15.73 -7.72 -0.13
N VAL A 354 -17.05 -7.54 -0.22
CA VAL A 354 -18.02 -8.18 0.66
C VAL A 354 -18.82 -9.16 -0.19
N GLN A 355 -18.66 -10.45 0.10
CA GLN A 355 -19.20 -11.55 -0.70
C GLN A 355 -20.01 -12.51 0.18
N ARG A 356 -21.11 -13.06 -0.34
CA ARG A 356 -21.84 -14.14 0.34
C ARG A 356 -20.92 -15.34 0.57
N LEU A 357 -20.83 -15.84 1.81
CA LEU A 357 -20.12 -17.07 2.09
C LEU A 357 -20.93 -18.27 1.59
N VAL A 358 -20.35 -19.08 0.71
CA VAL A 358 -20.92 -20.36 0.28
C VAL A 358 -20.60 -21.41 1.36
N ARG A 359 -21.56 -22.30 1.67
CA ARG A 359 -21.32 -23.50 2.48
C ARG A 359 -21.15 -24.72 1.56
N PRO A 360 -19.93 -24.98 1.07
CA PRO A 360 -19.70 -26.01 0.08
C PRO A 360 -19.76 -27.42 0.65
N ARG A 361 -20.14 -28.38 -0.20
CA ARG A 361 -19.76 -29.78 -0.03
C ARG A 361 -18.28 -29.96 -0.35
N LEU A 362 -17.83 -29.37 -1.46
CA LEU A 362 -16.44 -29.38 -1.90
C LEU A 362 -16.00 -27.97 -2.27
N ALA A 363 -14.77 -27.60 -1.92
CA ALA A 363 -14.15 -26.37 -2.37
C ALA A 363 -12.67 -26.63 -2.67
N GLY A 364 -12.08 -25.78 -3.49
CA GLY A 364 -10.72 -25.99 -3.93
C GLY A 364 -10.18 -24.87 -4.81
N VAL A 365 -9.00 -25.15 -5.36
CA VAL A 365 -8.32 -24.33 -6.36
C VAL A 365 -8.16 -25.14 -7.64
N ALA A 366 -8.18 -24.47 -8.77
CA ALA A 366 -7.99 -25.07 -10.08
C ALA A 366 -7.09 -24.20 -10.95
N PHE A 367 -6.17 -24.83 -11.67
CA PHE A 367 -5.14 -24.15 -12.45
C PHE A 367 -5.11 -24.67 -13.87
N THR A 368 -4.90 -23.76 -14.82
CA THR A 368 -4.59 -24.11 -16.21
C THR A 368 -3.10 -23.94 -16.51
N GLY A 369 -2.56 -24.73 -17.44
CA GLY A 369 -1.22 -24.51 -18.01
C GLY A 369 -0.02 -24.83 -17.12
N LEU A 370 -0.20 -25.51 -15.99
CA LEU A 370 0.89 -25.88 -15.05
C LEU A 370 1.96 -26.80 -15.65
N ASP A 371 1.59 -27.65 -16.62
CA ASP A 371 2.49 -28.60 -17.29
C ASP A 371 3.10 -28.04 -18.60
N GLY A 372 2.71 -26.83 -18.99
CA GLY A 372 3.25 -26.08 -20.13
C GLY A 372 2.86 -26.57 -21.52
N VAL A 373 2.07 -27.65 -21.68
CA VAL A 373 1.75 -28.21 -23.01
C VAL A 373 0.32 -28.77 -23.16
N SER A 374 -0.55 -28.79 -22.12
CA SER A 374 -1.87 -29.40 -22.27
C SER A 374 -3.08 -28.51 -21.91
N ASP A 375 -4.24 -28.86 -22.46
CA ASP A 375 -5.56 -28.31 -22.11
C ASP A 375 -6.14 -28.96 -20.82
N THR A 376 -5.24 -29.48 -19.99
CA THR A 376 -5.54 -30.12 -18.71
C THR A 376 -5.72 -29.06 -17.63
N VAL A 377 -6.70 -29.29 -16.76
CA VAL A 377 -6.93 -28.47 -15.57
C VAL A 377 -6.52 -29.29 -14.35
N GLU A 378 -5.56 -28.79 -13.59
CA GLU A 378 -5.16 -29.39 -12.31
C GLU A 378 -6.02 -28.82 -11.19
N ILE A 379 -6.61 -29.70 -10.38
CA ILE A 379 -7.57 -29.34 -9.35
C ILE A 379 -7.11 -29.90 -8.01
N GLU A 380 -6.99 -29.02 -7.01
CA GLU A 380 -6.79 -29.38 -5.61
C GLU A 380 -8.04 -29.03 -4.80
N TYR A 381 -8.59 -29.98 -4.04
CA TYR A 381 -9.87 -29.78 -3.36
C TYR A 381 -9.98 -30.52 -2.02
N THR A 382 -10.91 -30.05 -1.19
CA THR A 382 -11.24 -30.63 0.12
C THR A 382 -12.75 -30.65 0.36
N GLU A 383 -13.20 -31.39 1.37
CA GLU A 383 -14.57 -31.34 1.87
C GLU A 383 -14.73 -30.14 2.81
N GLY A 384 -15.85 -29.41 2.67
CA GLY A 384 -16.07 -28.17 3.40
C GLY A 384 -15.28 -26.97 2.85
N LEU A 385 -15.01 -25.97 3.70
CA LEU A 385 -14.35 -24.73 3.30
C LEU A 385 -12.86 -24.97 2.96
N ALA A 386 -12.39 -24.38 1.85
CA ALA A 386 -11.01 -24.54 1.38
C ALA A 386 -9.97 -23.60 2.05
N GLU A 387 -10.29 -22.99 3.19
CA GLU A 387 -9.39 -22.04 3.87
C GLU A 387 -8.07 -22.71 4.30
N GLU A 388 -8.15 -23.92 4.87
CA GLU A 388 -6.99 -24.70 5.29
C GLU A 388 -6.14 -25.20 4.10
N LEU A 389 -6.75 -25.30 2.91
CA LEU A 389 -6.09 -25.70 1.66
C LEU A 389 -5.30 -24.55 1.06
N VAL A 390 -5.89 -23.35 1.00
CA VAL A 390 -5.21 -22.11 0.57
C VAL A 390 -4.10 -21.70 1.54
N ALA A 391 -4.28 -21.97 2.84
CA ALA A 391 -3.26 -21.74 3.87
C ALA A 391 -2.15 -22.82 3.90
N GLY A 392 -2.27 -23.90 3.11
CA GLY A 392 -1.25 -24.96 3.01
C GLY A 392 -1.15 -25.91 4.21
N VAL A 393 -2.17 -25.95 5.07
CA VAL A 393 -2.19 -26.71 6.34
C VAL A 393 -2.87 -28.09 6.17
N ALA A 394 -3.80 -28.22 5.23
CA ALA A 394 -4.49 -29.48 4.92
C ALA A 394 -3.79 -30.25 3.78
N VAL A 395 -3.91 -31.59 3.77
CA VAL A 395 -3.51 -32.44 2.63
C VAL A 395 -4.67 -32.47 1.62
N PRO A 396 -4.54 -31.80 0.45
CA PRO A 396 -5.63 -31.73 -0.53
C PRO A 396 -5.81 -33.06 -1.28
N ARG A 397 -7.03 -33.33 -1.75
CA ARG A 397 -7.24 -34.29 -2.84
C ARG A 397 -6.86 -33.64 -4.16
N ARG A 398 -6.24 -34.40 -5.06
CA ARG A 398 -5.78 -33.92 -6.37
C ARG A 398 -6.50 -34.66 -7.49
N ALA A 399 -6.89 -33.93 -8.53
CA ALA A 399 -7.44 -34.48 -9.76
C ALA A 399 -6.93 -33.68 -10.96
N SER A 400 -6.66 -34.37 -12.06
CA SER A 400 -6.29 -33.75 -13.33
C SER A 400 -7.42 -33.99 -14.33
N ALA A 401 -8.05 -32.92 -14.80
CA ALA A 401 -9.18 -32.99 -15.72
C ALA A 401 -8.68 -32.82 -17.16
N VAL A 402 -8.65 -33.92 -17.91
CA VAL A 402 -8.23 -33.97 -19.32
C VAL A 402 -9.47 -33.87 -20.23
N PRO A 403 -9.43 -33.07 -21.31
CA PRO A 403 -10.56 -32.98 -22.24
C PRO A 403 -11.02 -34.33 -22.77
N GLY A 404 -12.34 -34.58 -22.74
CA GLY A 404 -12.93 -35.82 -23.23
C GLY A 404 -12.83 -37.02 -22.28
N GLN A 405 -12.23 -36.87 -21.09
CA GLN A 405 -12.23 -37.88 -20.04
C GLN A 405 -13.09 -37.41 -18.86
N PRO A 406 -14.26 -38.03 -18.61
CA PRO A 406 -15.12 -37.63 -17.49
C PRO A 406 -14.50 -37.98 -16.14
N SER A 407 -14.59 -37.06 -15.19
CA SER A 407 -14.16 -37.28 -13.81
C SER A 407 -15.10 -38.23 -13.06
N ALA A 408 -14.57 -38.90 -12.04
CA ALA A 408 -15.40 -39.66 -11.09
C ALA A 408 -16.35 -38.76 -10.28
N GLU A 409 -15.99 -37.48 -10.14
CA GLU A 409 -16.82 -36.47 -9.49
C GLU A 409 -17.28 -35.42 -10.52
N PRO A 410 -18.57 -35.40 -10.91
CA PRO A 410 -19.09 -34.50 -11.95
C PRO A 410 -18.85 -33.00 -11.68
N VAL A 411 -18.75 -32.62 -10.40
CA VAL A 411 -18.44 -31.25 -9.99
C VAL A 411 -17.07 -30.80 -10.50
N LEU A 412 -16.10 -31.70 -10.60
CA LEU A 412 -14.75 -31.39 -11.08
C LEU A 412 -14.74 -31.15 -12.59
N ASP A 413 -15.64 -31.81 -13.34
CA ASP A 413 -15.82 -31.56 -14.77
C ASP A 413 -16.40 -30.15 -15.00
N GLU A 414 -17.35 -29.71 -14.18
CA GLU A 414 -17.91 -28.36 -14.20
C GLU A 414 -16.85 -27.29 -13.89
N VAL A 415 -16.02 -27.53 -12.86
CA VAL A 415 -14.86 -26.66 -12.54
C VAL A 415 -13.89 -26.58 -13.71
N ALA A 416 -13.51 -27.72 -14.29
CA ALA A 416 -12.56 -27.77 -15.41
C ALA A 416 -13.10 -27.05 -16.65
N ALA A 417 -14.39 -27.19 -16.95
CA ALA A 417 -15.04 -26.46 -18.03
C ALA A 417 -14.98 -24.94 -17.80
N ALA A 418 -15.32 -24.48 -16.58
CA ALA A 418 -15.26 -23.08 -16.22
C ALA A 418 -13.84 -22.50 -16.32
N CYS A 419 -12.82 -23.25 -15.89
CA CYS A 419 -11.42 -22.81 -15.98
C CYS A 419 -10.96 -22.64 -17.43
N ARG A 420 -11.32 -23.57 -18.33
CA ARG A 420 -10.97 -23.47 -19.76
C ARG A 420 -11.63 -22.27 -20.42
N GLU A 421 -12.91 -22.05 -20.15
CA GLU A 421 -13.64 -20.91 -20.70
C GLU A 421 -13.11 -19.57 -20.13
N LEU A 422 -12.80 -19.51 -18.83
CA LEU A 422 -12.15 -18.34 -18.23
C LEU A 422 -10.78 -18.05 -18.85
N ARG A 423 -9.98 -19.09 -19.11
CA ARG A 423 -8.69 -18.97 -19.81
C ARG A 423 -8.87 -18.38 -21.21
N GLU A 424 -9.82 -18.90 -21.98
CA GLU A 424 -10.13 -18.40 -23.33
C GLU A 424 -10.64 -16.95 -23.32
N GLN A 425 -11.55 -16.61 -22.39
CA GLN A 425 -12.09 -15.25 -22.26
C GLN A 425 -11.01 -14.23 -21.89
N ARG A 426 -9.95 -14.64 -21.18
CA ARG A 426 -8.90 -13.77 -20.66
C ARG A 426 -7.60 -13.77 -21.45
N ASP A 427 -7.44 -14.70 -22.39
CA ASP A 427 -6.20 -14.91 -23.13
C ASP A 427 -4.96 -15.09 -22.22
N CYS A 428 -5.15 -15.74 -21.07
CA CYS A 428 -4.09 -16.04 -20.11
C CYS A 428 -4.42 -17.29 -19.29
N GLU A 429 -3.41 -18.00 -18.82
CA GLU A 429 -3.60 -19.08 -17.84
C GLU A 429 -4.23 -18.54 -16.55
N VAL A 430 -5.13 -19.32 -15.93
CA VAL A 430 -5.94 -18.90 -14.79
C VAL A 430 -5.73 -19.78 -13.56
N ASP A 431 -5.77 -19.13 -12.41
CA ASP A 431 -5.87 -19.70 -11.06
C ASP A 431 -7.25 -19.33 -10.50
N VAL A 432 -8.06 -20.35 -10.22
CA VAL A 432 -9.47 -20.21 -9.87
C VAL A 432 -9.75 -20.83 -8.50
N GLU A 433 -10.23 -20.03 -7.56
CA GLU A 433 -10.83 -20.54 -6.32
C GLU A 433 -12.32 -20.81 -6.56
N TRP A 434 -12.79 -22.00 -6.17
CA TRP A 434 -14.16 -22.44 -6.40
C TRP A 434 -14.76 -23.13 -5.17
N ALA A 435 -16.09 -23.08 -5.08
CA ALA A 435 -16.87 -23.72 -4.03
C ALA A 435 -18.15 -24.32 -4.64
N ALA A 436 -18.45 -25.57 -4.34
CA ALA A 436 -19.61 -26.26 -4.86
C ALA A 436 -20.60 -26.61 -3.75
N ASP A 437 -21.84 -26.13 -3.89
CA ASP A 437 -22.97 -26.46 -3.01
C ASP A 437 -24.04 -27.30 -3.75
N ALA A 438 -25.24 -27.41 -3.19
CA ALA A 438 -26.32 -28.16 -3.81
C ALA A 438 -26.83 -27.55 -5.14
N SER A 439 -26.54 -26.27 -5.40
CA SER A 439 -26.94 -25.59 -6.63
C SER A 439 -25.94 -25.81 -7.76
N GLY A 440 -24.65 -25.98 -7.48
CA GLY A 440 -23.58 -26.26 -8.45
C GLY A 440 -22.27 -25.58 -8.06
N VAL A 441 -21.38 -25.36 -9.04
CA VAL A 441 -20.08 -24.71 -8.83
C VAL A 441 -20.24 -23.18 -8.80
N HIS A 442 -19.64 -22.56 -7.79
CA HIS A 442 -19.49 -21.12 -7.67
C HIS A 442 -18.02 -20.74 -7.83
N ILE A 443 -17.75 -19.74 -8.66
CA ILE A 443 -16.44 -19.12 -8.80
C ILE A 443 -16.30 -18.07 -7.70
N VAL A 444 -15.34 -18.28 -6.79
CA VAL A 444 -15.12 -17.43 -5.62
C VAL A 444 -14.06 -16.37 -5.93
N GLN A 445 -13.02 -16.74 -6.67
CA GLN A 445 -11.94 -15.85 -7.09
C GLN A 445 -11.33 -16.33 -8.41
N VAL A 446 -10.87 -15.38 -9.24
CA VAL A 446 -10.14 -15.67 -10.48
C VAL A 446 -8.92 -14.78 -10.55
N ARG A 447 -7.75 -15.37 -10.80
CA ARG A 447 -6.47 -14.66 -10.98
C ARG A 447 -5.74 -15.16 -12.22
N PRO A 448 -4.92 -14.32 -12.87
CA PRO A 448 -3.97 -14.80 -13.87
C PRO A 448 -2.86 -15.62 -13.18
N VAL A 449 -2.38 -16.68 -13.83
CA VAL A 449 -1.16 -17.38 -13.40
C VAL A 449 0.04 -16.52 -13.77
N THR A 450 0.47 -15.67 -12.83
CA THR A 450 1.63 -14.77 -13.01
C THR A 450 2.96 -15.48 -12.79
N ALA A 451 2.96 -16.56 -12.01
CA ALA A 451 4.06 -17.48 -11.90
C ALA A 451 4.06 -18.42 -13.11
N ARG A 452 4.58 -17.98 -14.26
CA ARG A 452 5.23 -18.96 -15.14
C ARG A 452 6.23 -19.69 -14.24
N ARG A 453 6.16 -21.03 -14.19
CA ARG A 453 7.21 -21.84 -13.59
C ARG A 453 8.54 -21.24 -14.06
N ALA A 454 9.24 -20.52 -13.18
CA ALA A 454 10.65 -20.30 -13.37
C ALA A 454 11.18 -21.72 -13.42
N ALA A 455 11.49 -22.18 -14.64
CA ALA A 455 11.86 -23.55 -14.94
C ALA A 455 12.80 -24.02 -13.85
N ASP A 456 12.38 -25.04 -13.09
CA ASP A 456 13.08 -25.63 -11.94
C ASP A 456 14.31 -24.83 -11.51
N ALA A 457 14.11 -23.72 -10.79
CA ALA A 457 15.18 -23.19 -9.95
C ALA A 457 15.50 -24.33 -8.98
N GLY A 458 16.60 -25.04 -9.25
CA GLY A 458 16.82 -26.40 -8.78
C GLY A 458 16.42 -26.59 -7.34
N ALA A 459 15.83 -27.74 -7.02
CA ALA A 459 15.59 -28.16 -5.65
C ALA A 459 16.93 -28.05 -4.90
N GLY A 460 17.10 -26.91 -4.20
CA GLY A 460 18.31 -26.63 -3.45
C GLY A 460 18.50 -27.68 -2.37
N PRO A 461 19.56 -27.56 -1.56
CA PRO A 461 19.80 -28.48 -0.45
C PRO A 461 18.55 -28.61 0.42
N ALA A 462 18.12 -29.83 0.73
CA ALA A 462 16.95 -30.06 1.58
C ALA A 462 17.21 -29.57 3.02
N GLY A 463 16.19 -28.99 3.65
CA GLY A 463 16.30 -28.41 4.99
C GLY A 463 16.86 -26.98 4.99
N ILE A 464 16.89 -26.39 6.18
CA ILE A 464 17.58 -25.12 6.41
C ILE A 464 19.08 -25.39 6.32
N TRP A 465 19.78 -24.65 5.46
CA TRP A 465 21.23 -24.72 5.31
C TRP A 465 21.86 -23.37 5.63
N SER A 466 23.12 -23.40 6.03
CA SER A 466 23.91 -22.21 6.30
C SER A 466 25.35 -22.40 5.86
N THR A 467 26.00 -21.32 5.42
CA THR A 467 27.44 -21.29 5.12
C THR A 467 28.08 -20.07 5.78
N ARG A 468 29.35 -20.17 6.19
CA ARG A 468 30.10 -19.03 6.74
C ARG A 468 30.34 -18.00 5.64
N LEU A 469 29.68 -16.85 5.74
CA LEU A 469 29.57 -15.82 4.69
C LEU A 469 30.91 -15.47 4.01
N TYR A 470 32.00 -15.35 4.77
CA TYR A 470 33.31 -14.91 4.24
C TYR A 470 34.31 -16.04 3.97
N PHE A 471 33.99 -17.27 4.39
CA PHE A 471 34.95 -18.37 4.48
C PHE A 471 34.57 -19.57 3.63
N GLU A 472 33.29 -19.73 3.34
CA GLU A 472 32.74 -20.89 2.66
C GLU A 472 31.82 -20.44 1.52
N ASP A 473 31.84 -21.18 0.42
CA ASP A 473 30.90 -20.96 -0.67
C ASP A 473 29.53 -21.58 -0.33
N PRO A 474 28.41 -21.05 -0.87
CA PRO A 474 27.11 -21.68 -0.73
C PRO A 474 27.10 -23.06 -1.41
N PRO A 475 26.20 -23.96 -0.98
CA PRO A 475 26.01 -25.24 -1.65
C PRO A 475 25.78 -25.07 -3.16
N ALA A 476 26.39 -25.94 -3.96
CA ALA A 476 26.30 -25.87 -5.41
C ALA A 476 24.82 -25.91 -5.87
N GLY A 477 24.41 -24.92 -6.66
CA GLY A 477 23.03 -24.79 -7.14
C GLY A 477 22.04 -24.20 -6.13
N ALA A 478 22.49 -23.70 -4.97
CA ALA A 478 21.62 -23.02 -4.02
C ALA A 478 21.02 -21.74 -4.63
N PRO A 479 19.68 -21.58 -4.65
CA PRO A 479 19.04 -20.36 -5.13
C PRO A 479 19.23 -19.23 -4.11
N LEU A 480 19.99 -18.20 -4.48
CA LEU A 480 20.25 -17.02 -3.63
C LEU A 480 19.21 -15.91 -3.79
N GLY A 481 18.42 -15.95 -4.87
CA GLY A 481 17.37 -14.96 -5.15
C GLY A 481 17.88 -13.51 -5.09
N ASP A 482 17.08 -12.64 -4.48
CA ASP A 482 17.34 -11.19 -4.36
C ASP A 482 18.62 -10.86 -3.56
N VAL A 483 19.11 -11.81 -2.76
CA VAL A 483 20.33 -11.66 -1.94
C VAL A 483 21.61 -11.91 -2.74
N ALA A 484 21.53 -12.48 -3.94
CA ALA A 484 22.71 -12.85 -4.73
C ALA A 484 23.71 -11.70 -4.93
N GLU A 485 23.22 -10.49 -5.25
CA GLU A 485 24.06 -9.32 -5.46
C GLU A 485 24.71 -8.84 -4.15
N VAL A 486 23.95 -8.86 -3.04
CA VAL A 486 24.44 -8.50 -1.70
C VAL A 486 25.54 -9.46 -1.27
N TYR A 487 25.29 -10.76 -1.41
CA TYR A 487 26.25 -11.82 -1.10
C TYR A 487 27.53 -11.66 -1.93
N ALA A 488 27.42 -11.46 -3.24
CA ALA A 488 28.57 -11.25 -4.12
C ALA A 488 29.38 -10.02 -3.72
N GLY A 489 28.72 -8.91 -3.38
CA GLY A 489 29.37 -7.69 -2.89
C GLY A 489 30.15 -7.92 -1.59
N TYR A 490 29.55 -8.61 -0.61
CA TYR A 490 30.22 -8.90 0.66
C TYR A 490 31.42 -9.83 0.50
N THR A 491 31.27 -10.91 -0.26
CA THR A 491 32.33 -11.91 -0.44
C THR A 491 33.49 -11.40 -1.27
N ALA A 492 33.21 -10.64 -2.34
CA ALA A 492 34.25 -10.05 -3.18
C ALA A 492 35.02 -8.95 -2.44
N LYS A 493 34.33 -8.01 -1.77
CA LYS A 493 34.99 -6.90 -1.05
C LYS A 493 35.63 -7.36 0.24
N ARG A 494 34.85 -7.95 1.16
CA ARG A 494 35.24 -8.17 2.56
C ARG A 494 35.82 -9.55 2.84
N GLY A 495 35.52 -10.55 1.99
CA GLY A 495 36.01 -11.93 2.17
C GLY A 495 37.52 -12.06 2.33
N PRO A 496 38.34 -11.48 1.41
CA PRO A 496 39.79 -11.51 1.55
C PRO A 496 40.32 -10.86 2.84
N ALA A 497 39.70 -9.77 3.29
CA ALA A 497 40.10 -9.07 4.50
C ALA A 497 39.72 -9.83 5.78
N HIS A 498 38.54 -10.47 5.82
CA HIS A 498 38.14 -11.35 6.93
C HIS A 498 39.07 -12.55 7.08
N ARG A 499 39.47 -13.18 5.97
CA ARG A 499 40.45 -14.28 5.99
C ARG A 499 41.82 -13.82 6.50
N LEU A 500 42.28 -12.66 6.06
CA LEU A 500 43.53 -12.06 6.55
C LEU A 500 43.48 -11.76 8.06
N ALA A 501 42.34 -11.31 8.58
CA ALA A 501 42.16 -11.01 9.99
C ALA A 501 42.25 -12.31 10.82
N GLU A 502 41.59 -13.38 10.37
CA GLU A 502 41.64 -14.71 11.00
C GLU A 502 43.08 -15.29 10.97
N GLU A 503 43.80 -15.15 9.85
CA GLU A 503 45.21 -15.56 9.72
C GLU A 503 46.15 -14.84 10.71
N LEU A 504 45.87 -13.58 11.03
CA LEU A 504 46.64 -12.79 12.00
C LEU A 504 46.12 -12.92 13.44
N GLY A 505 45.13 -13.78 13.67
CA GLY A 505 44.54 -14.03 14.99
C GLY A 505 43.75 -12.85 15.55
N LEU A 506 43.18 -12.00 14.69
CA LEU A 506 42.28 -10.91 15.05
C LEU A 506 40.83 -11.40 15.06
N ALA A 507 40.00 -10.78 15.90
CA ALA A 507 38.59 -11.12 15.98
C ALA A 507 37.82 -10.58 14.77
N VAL A 508 36.84 -11.35 14.29
CA VAL A 508 35.90 -10.95 13.25
C VAL A 508 34.49 -11.33 13.68
N GLY A 509 33.50 -10.52 13.31
CA GLY A 509 32.10 -10.88 13.53
C GLY A 509 31.73 -12.11 12.69
N ALA A 510 30.84 -12.95 13.22
CA ALA A 510 30.29 -14.04 12.44
C ALA A 510 29.36 -13.51 11.36
N GLY A 511 29.28 -14.25 10.25
CA GLY A 511 28.39 -13.97 9.16
C GLY A 511 27.93 -15.27 8.53
N TRP A 512 26.66 -15.35 8.21
CA TRP A 512 26.02 -16.51 7.63
C TRP A 512 25.23 -16.10 6.40
N LEU A 513 25.29 -16.96 5.39
CA LEU A 513 24.27 -17.00 4.37
C LEU A 513 23.37 -18.20 4.72
N ILE A 514 22.10 -17.93 5.00
CA ILE A 514 21.12 -18.93 5.45
C ILE A 514 20.08 -19.11 4.35
N GLY A 515 19.86 -20.34 3.90
CA GLY A 515 18.81 -20.67 2.96
C GLY A 515 17.73 -21.54 3.59
N PHE A 516 16.47 -21.21 3.33
CA PHE A 516 15.31 -21.78 4.02
C PHE A 516 14.03 -21.67 3.17
N THR A 517 12.98 -22.37 3.57
CA THR A 517 11.60 -22.18 3.07
C THR A 517 10.67 -21.72 4.20
N ALA A 518 9.52 -21.14 3.87
CA ALA A 518 8.53 -20.75 4.87
C ALA A 518 7.98 -21.98 5.63
N ARG A 519 7.87 -23.14 4.96
CA ARG A 519 7.49 -24.41 5.60
C ARG A 519 8.53 -24.86 6.64
N GLU A 520 9.82 -24.79 6.29
CA GLU A 520 10.91 -25.19 7.19
C GLU A 520 10.96 -24.30 8.44
N LEU A 521 10.77 -22.98 8.30
CA LEU A 521 10.71 -22.06 9.45
C LEU A 521 9.40 -22.12 10.24
N GLY A 522 8.32 -22.66 9.67
CA GLY A 522 7.05 -22.82 10.36
C GLY A 522 7.09 -23.85 11.50
N THR A 523 8.13 -24.70 11.56
CA THR A 523 8.28 -25.71 12.61
C THR A 523 9.12 -25.19 13.80
N PRO A 524 8.87 -25.65 15.03
CA PRO A 524 9.74 -25.35 16.17
C PRO A 524 11.19 -25.76 15.91
N GLU A 525 11.41 -26.93 15.29
CA GLU A 525 12.74 -27.46 15.01
C GLU A 525 13.52 -26.57 14.03
N GLY A 526 12.87 -26.06 12.98
CA GLY A 526 13.52 -25.15 12.03
C GLY A 526 13.90 -23.81 12.68
N ARG A 527 13.05 -23.27 13.56
CA ARG A 527 13.36 -22.04 14.30
C ARG A 527 14.50 -22.24 15.30
N ASP A 528 14.50 -23.36 16.00
CA ASP A 528 15.58 -23.68 16.96
C ASP A 528 16.91 -23.92 16.23
N GLN A 529 16.92 -24.52 15.04
CA GLN A 529 18.12 -24.65 14.21
C GLN A 529 18.72 -23.27 13.86
N VAL A 530 17.89 -22.29 13.50
CA VAL A 530 18.37 -20.92 13.24
C VAL A 530 18.89 -20.26 14.52
N ARG A 531 18.22 -20.43 15.67
CA ARG A 531 18.71 -19.88 16.95
C ARG A 531 20.06 -20.45 17.34
N GLU A 532 20.24 -21.76 17.23
CA GLU A 532 21.49 -22.44 17.56
C GLU A 532 22.64 -21.96 16.65
N LEU A 533 22.36 -21.77 15.36
CA LEU A 533 23.33 -21.22 14.41
C LEU A 533 23.79 -19.81 14.83
N LEU A 534 22.86 -18.93 15.18
CA LEU A 534 23.16 -17.54 15.53
C LEU A 534 23.83 -17.39 16.92
N ALA A 535 23.56 -18.33 17.83
CA ALA A 535 24.22 -18.40 19.14
C ALA A 535 25.74 -18.65 19.03
N GLY A 536 26.22 -19.15 17.89
CA GLY A 536 27.65 -19.34 17.62
C GLY A 536 28.43 -18.05 17.28
N GLY A 537 27.77 -16.91 17.05
CA GLY A 537 28.42 -15.63 16.78
C GLY A 537 28.57 -14.73 18.01
N ALA A 538 29.29 -13.62 17.86
CA ALA A 538 29.51 -12.61 18.91
C ALA A 538 28.33 -11.63 19.01
N GLY A 539 28.13 -11.04 20.20
CA GLY A 539 27.06 -10.09 20.46
C GLY A 539 25.64 -10.68 20.49
N THR A 540 24.67 -9.86 20.93
CA THR A 540 23.26 -10.25 21.09
C THR A 540 22.38 -9.84 19.91
N GLU A 541 22.87 -8.99 19.01
CA GLU A 541 22.13 -8.48 17.86
C GLU A 541 22.79 -8.94 16.55
N CYS A 542 22.02 -8.92 15.48
CA CYS A 542 22.51 -9.18 14.13
C CYS A 542 21.85 -8.25 13.11
N VAL A 543 22.50 -8.15 11.96
CA VAL A 543 22.04 -7.43 10.77
C VAL A 543 21.56 -8.43 9.73
N LEU A 544 20.35 -8.23 9.21
CA LEU A 544 19.76 -9.02 8.14
C LEU A 544 19.72 -8.22 6.84
N ASP A 545 20.16 -8.85 5.75
CA ASP A 545 20.14 -8.30 4.41
C ASP A 545 19.37 -9.26 3.47
N PHE A 546 18.26 -8.76 2.90
CA PHE A 546 17.33 -9.53 2.04
C PHE A 546 17.43 -9.21 0.54
N GLY A 547 18.24 -8.22 0.17
CA GLY A 547 18.46 -7.88 -1.24
C GLY A 547 18.95 -6.46 -1.41
N ALA A 548 18.82 -5.88 -2.60
CA ALA A 548 19.21 -4.48 -2.84
C ALA A 548 18.27 -3.46 -2.17
N THR A 549 16.97 -3.76 -2.14
CA THR A 549 15.90 -2.84 -1.69
C THR A 549 15.65 -2.88 -0.17
N LEU A 550 15.94 -4.02 0.48
CA LEU A 550 15.74 -4.19 1.92
C LEU A 550 17.03 -4.71 2.56
N ARG A 551 17.83 -3.79 3.09
CA ARG A 551 19.14 -4.04 3.70
C ARG A 551 19.17 -3.57 5.16
N GLN A 552 20.08 -4.16 5.92
CA GLN A 552 20.48 -3.72 7.24
C GLN A 552 19.38 -3.70 8.32
N ILE A 553 18.47 -4.67 8.32
CA ILE A 553 17.52 -4.81 9.42
C ILE A 553 18.28 -5.29 10.66
N VAL A 554 18.41 -4.43 11.68
CA VAL A 554 19.04 -4.79 12.95
C VAL A 554 17.99 -5.30 13.93
N LEU A 555 18.24 -6.46 14.53
CA LEU A 555 17.38 -7.02 15.56
C LEU A 555 18.14 -7.96 16.51
N PRO A 556 17.60 -8.21 17.71
CA PRO A 556 18.13 -9.23 18.61
C PRO A 556 18.09 -10.62 17.97
N LYS A 557 19.15 -11.41 18.17
CA LYS A 557 19.33 -12.75 17.56
C LYS A 557 18.18 -13.69 17.88
N GLU A 558 17.60 -13.59 19.07
CA GLU A 558 16.48 -14.42 19.50
C GLU A 558 15.18 -14.18 18.73
N GLN A 559 15.03 -13.02 18.09
CA GLN A 559 13.85 -12.63 17.31
C GLN A 559 13.98 -12.95 15.81
N VAL A 560 15.17 -13.36 15.36
CA VAL A 560 15.46 -13.61 13.94
C VAL A 560 14.54 -14.67 13.34
N PRO A 561 14.35 -15.86 13.94
CA PRO A 561 13.53 -16.90 13.32
C PRO A 561 12.09 -16.45 13.08
N GLU A 562 11.47 -15.83 14.07
CA GLU A 562 10.11 -15.26 13.97
C GLU A 562 10.06 -14.18 12.88
N ARG A 563 11.11 -13.38 12.77
CA ARG A 563 11.18 -12.32 11.77
C ARG A 563 11.29 -12.88 10.35
N LEU A 564 12.15 -13.88 10.14
CA LEU A 564 12.29 -14.56 8.85
C LEU A 564 10.96 -15.21 8.44
N GLU A 565 10.27 -15.85 9.39
CA GLU A 565 8.95 -16.45 9.16
C GLU A 565 7.91 -15.41 8.74
N GLN A 566 7.79 -14.30 9.49
CA GLN A 566 6.85 -13.21 9.17
C GLN A 566 7.08 -12.63 7.77
N MET A 567 8.34 -12.45 7.38
CA MET A 567 8.69 -11.86 6.08
C MET A 567 8.45 -12.80 4.91
N THR A 568 8.50 -14.12 5.14
CA THR A 568 8.39 -15.15 4.10
C THR A 568 6.99 -15.69 3.90
N ARG A 569 6.11 -15.62 4.92
CA ARG A 569 4.69 -16.00 4.80
C ARG A 569 3.92 -15.24 3.71
N GLY A 570 4.40 -14.09 3.27
CA GLY A 570 3.77 -13.26 2.22
C GLY A 570 4.50 -13.21 0.87
N ALA A 571 5.57 -13.99 0.68
CA ALA A 571 6.52 -13.80 -0.43
C ALA A 571 6.48 -14.90 -1.51
N GLY A 572 5.50 -15.81 -1.50
CA GLY A 572 5.39 -16.88 -2.49
C GLY A 572 4.79 -18.18 -1.93
N THR A 573 5.06 -19.30 -2.60
CA THR A 573 4.61 -20.62 -2.12
C THR A 573 5.41 -21.04 -0.87
N PRO A 574 4.82 -21.80 0.08
CA PRO A 574 5.52 -22.22 1.30
C PRO A 574 6.82 -23.00 1.07
N ASP A 575 6.95 -23.60 -0.12
CA ASP A 575 8.09 -24.42 -0.55
C ASP A 575 9.12 -23.64 -1.38
N GLN A 576 8.87 -22.36 -1.68
CA GLN A 576 9.83 -21.52 -2.38
C GLN A 576 11.04 -21.25 -1.48
N ARG A 577 12.23 -21.62 -1.98
CA ARG A 577 13.48 -21.42 -1.25
C ARG A 577 13.95 -19.98 -1.37
N GLN A 578 14.30 -19.40 -0.23
CA GLN A 578 14.83 -18.06 -0.08
C GLN A 578 16.18 -18.12 0.62
N ALA A 579 16.94 -17.03 0.53
CA ALA A 579 18.18 -16.86 1.24
C ALA A 579 18.22 -15.49 1.94
N VAL A 580 18.96 -15.41 3.03
CA VAL A 580 19.21 -14.17 3.78
C VAL A 580 20.67 -14.14 4.20
N VAL A 581 21.30 -12.96 4.12
CA VAL A 581 22.59 -12.73 4.74
C VAL A 581 22.35 -12.23 6.16
N VAL A 582 22.90 -12.93 7.14
CA VAL A 582 22.88 -12.54 8.56
C VAL A 582 24.31 -12.26 9.01
N ARG A 583 24.55 -11.15 9.67
CA ARG A 583 25.88 -10.78 10.19
C ARG A 583 25.76 -10.35 11.63
N ASP A 584 26.74 -10.64 12.47
CA ASP A 584 26.77 -10.11 13.83
C ASP A 584 26.73 -8.57 13.80
N PHE A 585 25.94 -8.01 14.71
CA PHE A 585 25.96 -6.59 15.01
C PHE A 585 26.61 -6.38 16.37
N ILE A 586 27.91 -6.07 16.34
CA ILE A 586 28.70 -5.89 17.56
C ILE A 586 28.65 -4.42 17.97
N ARG A 587 27.96 -4.13 19.07
CA ARG A 587 28.07 -2.84 19.74
C ARG A 587 29.31 -2.85 20.62
N GLY A 588 30.39 -2.25 20.14
CA GLY A 588 31.62 -2.12 20.94
C GLY A 588 31.61 -0.90 21.85
N GLU A 589 32.49 -0.97 22.84
CA GLU A 589 32.82 0.12 23.77
C GLU A 589 33.51 1.29 23.06
N LEU A 590 34.22 1.00 21.95
CA LEU A 590 34.88 2.01 21.10
C LEU A 590 34.68 1.68 19.62
N GLY A 591 34.51 2.71 18.80
CA GLY A 591 34.71 2.65 17.35
C GLY A 591 36.10 3.15 16.99
N LEU A 592 36.79 2.47 16.07
CA LEU A 592 38.14 2.88 15.64
C LEU A 592 38.30 2.83 14.13
N ILE A 593 39.13 3.74 13.61
CA ILE A 593 39.63 3.70 12.24
C ILE A 593 41.16 3.73 12.31
N THR A 594 41.83 2.81 11.61
CA THR A 594 43.28 2.79 11.49
C THR A 594 43.74 3.01 10.06
N ARG A 595 44.91 3.63 9.91
CA ARG A 595 45.55 3.87 8.61
C ARG A 595 47.06 3.77 8.72
N GLN A 596 47.69 3.30 7.65
CA GLN A 596 49.14 3.43 7.49
C GLN A 596 49.51 4.91 7.24
N SER A 597 50.57 5.40 7.89
CA SER A 597 51.14 6.73 7.67
C SER A 597 52.66 6.61 7.65
N GLY A 598 53.23 6.39 6.45
CA GLY A 598 54.65 6.01 6.34
C GLY A 598 54.89 4.64 6.99
N THR A 599 55.79 4.57 7.96
CA THR A 599 56.05 3.37 8.77
C THR A 599 55.11 3.22 9.98
N ASP A 600 54.28 4.22 10.25
CA ASP A 600 53.56 4.36 11.50
C ASP A 600 52.05 4.06 11.33
N LEU A 601 51.37 3.76 12.44
CA LEU A 601 49.93 3.52 12.46
C LEU A 601 49.19 4.74 13.03
N LEU A 602 48.41 5.43 12.21
CA LEU A 602 47.46 6.41 12.71
C LEU A 602 46.21 5.68 13.22
N VAL A 603 45.78 6.00 14.44
CA VAL A 603 44.58 5.46 15.06
C VAL A 603 43.66 6.60 15.43
N GLU A 604 42.43 6.57 14.93
CA GLU A 604 41.33 7.41 15.41
C GLU A 604 40.31 6.56 16.15
N TYR A 605 39.78 7.07 17.26
CA TYR A 605 38.77 6.36 18.03
C TYR A 605 37.75 7.29 18.69
N THR A 606 36.58 6.71 19.00
CA THR A 606 35.51 7.37 19.76
C THR A 606 34.77 6.38 20.67
N PRO A 607 34.36 6.78 21.88
CA PRO A 607 33.46 5.98 22.72
C PRO A 607 32.03 5.92 22.20
N ASP A 608 31.66 6.78 21.25
CA ASP A 608 30.30 6.82 20.68
C ASP A 608 30.06 5.73 19.60
N GLY A 609 31.07 4.87 19.36
CA GLY A 609 31.00 3.72 18.46
C GLY A 609 31.38 4.02 17.00
N LEU A 610 31.62 2.95 16.23
CA LEU A 610 32.18 3.04 14.87
C LEU A 610 31.21 3.72 13.88
N LEU A 611 29.91 3.46 14.01
CA LEU A 611 28.90 4.10 13.16
C LEU A 611 28.92 5.61 13.33
N ALA A 612 28.96 6.10 14.57
CA ALA A 612 29.00 7.53 14.85
C ALA A 612 30.29 8.18 14.30
N LEU A 613 31.41 7.47 14.38
CA LEU A 613 32.69 7.88 13.81
C LEU A 613 32.63 7.99 12.27
N ASN A 614 32.17 6.94 11.59
CA ASN A 614 32.07 6.87 10.13
C ASN A 614 31.11 7.93 9.56
N ARG A 615 30.01 8.21 10.27
CA ARG A 615 29.00 9.19 9.85
C ARG A 615 29.33 10.63 10.23
N GLY A 616 30.41 10.83 11.00
CA GLY A 616 30.82 12.14 11.49
C GLY A 616 29.81 12.74 12.47
N THR A 617 29.08 11.91 13.22
CA THR A 617 28.10 12.37 14.23
C THR A 617 28.70 12.44 15.63
N ALA A 618 29.95 11.99 15.81
CA ALA A 618 30.68 12.00 17.08
C ALA A 618 32.06 12.66 16.96
N GLY A 619 32.55 13.20 18.08
CA GLY A 619 33.94 13.65 18.21
C GLY A 619 34.91 12.47 18.19
N ALA A 620 36.10 12.68 17.62
CA ALA A 620 37.14 11.65 17.50
C ALA A 620 38.44 12.11 18.16
N ARG A 621 39.15 11.18 18.81
CA ARG A 621 40.53 11.37 19.27
C ARG A 621 41.47 10.63 18.34
N SER A 622 42.64 11.21 18.08
CA SER A 622 43.65 10.61 17.21
C SER A 622 45.01 10.53 17.91
N PHE A 623 45.75 9.46 17.61
CA PHE A 623 47.15 9.31 18.01
C PHE A 623 47.92 8.50 16.95
N VAL A 624 49.23 8.70 16.88
CA VAL A 624 50.13 7.92 16.02
C VAL A 624 50.88 6.90 16.88
N TRP A 625 50.86 5.65 16.45
CA TRP A 625 51.54 4.54 17.11
C TRP A 625 52.75 4.08 16.29
N THR A 626 53.89 3.88 16.96
CA THR A 626 55.10 3.29 16.38
C THR A 626 55.63 2.18 17.29
N ALA A 627 56.36 1.21 16.71
CA ALA A 627 56.95 0.12 17.48
C ALA A 627 57.96 0.62 18.56
N GLU A 628 58.55 1.79 18.37
CA GLU A 628 59.52 2.41 19.28
C GLU A 628 58.87 3.24 20.40
N THR A 629 57.64 3.74 20.20
CA THR A 629 56.90 4.60 21.17
C THR A 629 55.89 3.83 22.02
N ALA A 630 55.91 2.50 21.98
CA ALA A 630 54.96 1.63 22.70
C ALA A 630 54.92 1.90 24.22
N GLU A 631 56.00 2.37 24.84
CA GLU A 631 56.06 2.75 26.25
C GLU A 631 55.62 4.20 26.53
N ASP A 632 55.73 5.11 25.55
CA ASP A 632 55.37 6.54 25.71
C ASP A 632 53.87 6.79 25.49
N ALA A 633 53.21 6.02 24.63
CA ALA A 633 51.74 6.04 24.47
C ALA A 633 50.99 5.71 25.79
N VAL A 634 51.67 5.05 26.73
CA VAL A 634 51.18 4.69 28.08
C VAL A 634 51.30 5.86 29.06
N ARG A 635 52.22 6.81 28.85
CA ARG A 635 52.51 7.91 29.80
C ARG A 635 51.59 9.13 29.65
N ASP A 636 51.11 9.43 28.44
CA ASP A 636 50.31 10.63 28.16
C ASP A 636 48.79 10.39 28.07
N GLY A 637 48.32 9.15 28.30
CA GLY A 637 46.88 8.83 28.27
C GLY A 637 46.23 8.90 26.87
N ALA A 638 47.04 8.82 25.80
CA ALA A 638 46.60 8.97 24.42
C ALA A 638 45.83 7.77 23.86
N ALA A 639 46.09 6.56 24.36
CA ALA A 639 45.42 5.32 23.93
C ALA A 639 44.62 4.67 25.08
N PRO A 640 43.42 4.09 24.82
CA PRO A 640 42.65 3.35 25.81
C PRO A 640 43.45 2.16 26.38
N PRO A 641 43.44 1.91 27.72
CA PRO A 641 44.27 0.87 28.35
C PRO A 641 44.08 -0.54 27.77
N GLY A 642 42.85 -0.91 27.40
CA GLY A 642 42.53 -2.22 26.82
C GLY A 642 42.98 -2.40 25.36
N LEU A 643 43.25 -1.31 24.64
CA LEU A 643 43.62 -1.33 23.22
C LEU A 643 45.13 -1.58 23.03
N LEU A 644 45.95 -1.11 23.97
CA LEU A 644 47.42 -1.16 23.89
C LEU A 644 47.99 -2.55 23.54
N PRO A 645 47.57 -3.67 24.16
CA PRO A 645 48.10 -5.00 23.83
C PRO A 645 47.73 -5.50 22.43
N ARG A 646 46.83 -4.80 21.73
CA ARG A 646 46.21 -5.22 20.47
C ARG A 646 46.71 -4.39 19.28
N LEU A 647 47.30 -3.21 19.54
CA LEU A 647 47.78 -2.27 18.52
C LEU A 647 48.81 -2.89 17.57
N GLU A 648 49.71 -3.75 18.06
CA GLU A 648 50.71 -4.41 17.21
C GLU A 648 50.05 -5.31 16.14
N ARG A 649 49.03 -6.10 16.52
CA ARG A 649 48.28 -6.94 15.57
C ARG A 649 47.44 -6.10 14.61
N MET A 650 46.81 -5.03 15.10
CA MET A 650 46.07 -4.09 14.26
C MET A 650 46.99 -3.37 13.25
N ALA A 651 48.21 -3.01 13.67
CA ALA A 651 49.23 -2.42 12.81
C ALA A 651 49.66 -3.40 11.72
N ALA A 652 49.96 -4.66 12.08
CA ALA A 652 50.31 -5.70 11.12
C ALA A 652 49.20 -5.94 10.08
N PHE A 653 47.93 -5.97 10.52
CA PHE A 653 46.79 -6.10 9.61
C PHE A 653 46.64 -4.87 8.70
N THR A 654 46.68 -3.66 9.27
CA THR A 654 46.55 -2.40 8.52
C THR A 654 47.68 -2.26 7.49
N GLY A 655 48.90 -2.62 7.85
CA GLY A 655 50.06 -2.63 6.96
C GLY A 655 49.90 -3.61 5.80
N ARG A 656 49.45 -4.84 6.06
CA ARG A 656 49.18 -5.82 4.98
C ARG A 656 48.02 -5.41 4.08
N MET A 657 46.98 -4.79 4.64
CA MET A 657 45.90 -4.20 3.85
C MET A 657 46.44 -3.09 2.94
N HIS A 658 47.34 -2.25 3.47
CA HIS A 658 47.98 -1.20 2.69
C HIS A 658 48.87 -1.74 1.55
N GLU A 659 49.71 -2.73 1.84
CA GLU A 659 50.53 -3.40 0.81
C GLU A 659 49.69 -4.02 -0.31
N ARG A 660 48.53 -4.59 0.04
CA ARG A 660 47.66 -5.30 -0.91
C ARG A 660 46.78 -4.37 -1.73
N TYR A 661 46.27 -3.29 -1.13
CA TYR A 661 45.21 -2.47 -1.74
C TYR A 661 45.59 -0.98 -1.90
N GLY A 662 46.78 -0.55 -1.47
CA GLY A 662 47.19 0.86 -1.46
C GLY A 662 46.72 1.60 -0.21
N ASP A 663 46.48 2.91 -0.29
CA ASP A 663 46.00 3.68 0.86
C ASP A 663 44.61 3.20 1.33
N ALA A 664 44.59 2.37 2.38
CA ALA A 664 43.37 1.81 2.94
C ALA A 664 43.18 2.29 4.39
N THR A 665 41.94 2.65 4.72
CA THR A 665 41.49 2.83 6.10
C THR A 665 40.75 1.58 6.54
N VAL A 666 41.10 1.08 7.71
CA VAL A 666 40.51 -0.13 8.30
C VAL A 666 39.62 0.26 9.46
N GLU A 667 38.40 -0.27 9.49
CA GLU A 667 37.38 0.04 10.48
C GLU A 667 37.24 -1.08 11.50
N TRP A 668 37.19 -0.71 12.76
CA TRP A 668 37.16 -1.64 13.90
C TRP A 668 36.10 -1.26 14.92
N VAL A 669 35.62 -2.27 15.61
CA VAL A 669 34.82 -2.14 16.83
C VAL A 669 35.58 -2.84 17.95
N PHE A 670 35.82 -2.16 19.07
CA PHE A 670 36.44 -2.77 20.25
C PHE A 670 35.36 -3.21 21.23
N ALA A 671 35.26 -4.51 21.48
CA ALA A 671 34.27 -5.11 22.36
C ALA A 671 34.93 -6.25 23.15
N ASP A 672 34.55 -6.45 24.40
CA ASP A 672 35.02 -7.55 25.24
C ASP A 672 36.56 -7.72 25.28
N GLY A 673 37.31 -6.61 25.19
CA GLY A 673 38.77 -6.60 25.22
C GLY A 673 39.49 -7.04 23.93
N GLU A 674 38.77 -7.18 22.81
CA GLU A 674 39.33 -7.48 21.48
C GLU A 674 38.84 -6.49 20.40
N PRO A 675 39.71 -6.14 19.42
CA PRO A 675 39.29 -5.40 18.24
C PRO A 675 38.68 -6.35 17.19
N TYR A 676 37.45 -6.08 16.81
CA TYR A 676 36.74 -6.75 15.72
C TYR A 676 36.91 -5.94 14.43
N PHE A 677 37.43 -6.57 13.39
CA PHE A 677 37.43 -5.98 12.05
C PHE A 677 36.00 -5.94 11.50
N VAL A 678 35.61 -4.80 10.91
CA VAL A 678 34.25 -4.58 10.38
C VAL A 678 34.23 -4.36 8.88
N ASP A 679 34.98 -3.36 8.39
CA ASP A 679 35.08 -3.03 6.96
C ASP A 679 36.39 -2.28 6.67
N TYR A 680 36.64 -2.02 5.40
CA TYR A 680 37.71 -1.12 4.96
C TYR A 680 37.24 -0.27 3.77
N SER A 681 37.93 0.85 3.60
CA SER A 681 37.73 1.79 2.49
C SER A 681 39.08 2.14 1.87
N LEU A 682 39.11 2.31 0.55
CA LEU A 682 40.30 2.77 -0.17
C LEU A 682 40.23 4.29 -0.31
N LEU A 683 41.33 4.97 -0.05
CA LEU A 683 41.44 6.42 -0.17
C LEU A 683 42.08 6.80 -1.50
N ALA A 684 41.59 7.89 -2.08
CA ALA A 684 42.25 8.57 -3.18
C ALA A 684 42.84 9.92 -2.72
N GLY A 685 44.17 10.07 -2.79
CA GLY A 685 44.87 11.35 -2.62
C GLY A 685 45.80 11.48 -1.39
N ASP A 686 46.82 12.31 -1.53
CA ASP A 686 47.84 12.59 -0.49
C ASP A 686 47.31 13.53 0.61
N MET A 687 47.73 13.27 1.87
CA MET A 687 47.41 14.09 3.05
C MET A 687 48.65 14.79 3.59
N LEU A 688 48.53 16.09 3.89
CA LEU A 688 49.55 16.95 4.51
C LEU A 688 48.98 17.54 5.81
N SER A 689 49.72 17.53 6.92
CA SER A 689 49.33 18.19 8.18
C SER A 689 49.85 19.64 8.23
N GLY A 690 49.10 20.57 8.85
CA GLY A 690 49.44 21.99 8.98
C GLY A 690 49.22 22.53 10.41
N GLU A 691 49.89 23.63 10.77
CA GLU A 691 50.13 24.10 12.15
C GLU A 691 48.94 24.77 12.91
N ARG A 692 47.73 24.93 12.33
CA ARG A 692 46.61 25.65 13.00
C ARG A 692 45.21 25.05 12.86
N GLY A 693 45.08 23.82 12.38
CA GLY A 693 43.82 23.10 12.25
C GLY A 693 44.06 21.73 11.61
N THR A 694 43.18 20.76 11.85
CA THR A 694 43.34 19.43 11.25
C THR A 694 42.80 19.48 9.82
N LEU A 695 43.69 19.35 8.83
CA LEU A 695 43.31 19.38 7.42
C LEU A 695 42.46 18.15 7.08
N VAL A 696 41.24 18.38 6.59
CA VAL A 696 40.35 17.32 6.09
C VAL A 696 40.64 17.11 4.61
N SER A 697 40.59 18.17 3.81
CA SER A 697 40.84 18.13 2.38
C SER A 697 41.63 19.36 1.94
N ALA A 698 42.74 19.13 1.22
CA ALA A 698 43.65 20.18 0.80
C ALA A 698 43.04 21.09 -0.27
N GLY A 699 43.40 22.37 -0.23
CA GLY A 699 43.06 23.35 -1.25
C GLY A 699 42.70 24.70 -0.65
N SER A 700 42.29 25.63 -1.52
CA SER A 700 41.88 26.97 -1.15
C SER A 700 40.45 27.26 -1.59
N ALA A 701 39.61 27.73 -0.67
CA ALA A 701 38.22 28.09 -0.96
C ALA A 701 37.96 29.54 -0.54
N ARG A 702 37.08 30.22 -1.27
CA ARG A 702 36.61 31.58 -0.93
C ARG A 702 35.12 31.68 -1.23
N GLY A 703 34.33 32.17 -0.27
CA GLY A 703 32.90 32.35 -0.43
C GLY A 703 32.21 32.95 0.79
N PRO A 704 30.92 33.31 0.69
CA PRO A 704 30.14 33.72 1.84
C PRO A 704 30.01 32.58 2.86
N LEU A 705 30.13 32.89 4.14
CA LEU A 705 29.96 31.91 5.22
C LEU A 705 28.47 31.58 5.39
N LEU A 706 28.14 30.28 5.36
CA LEU A 706 26.81 29.75 5.66
C LEU A 706 26.91 28.79 6.85
N SER A 707 26.33 29.18 7.99
CA SER A 707 26.32 28.37 9.20
C SER A 707 25.07 27.48 9.23
N LEU A 708 25.28 26.18 9.37
CA LEU A 708 24.21 25.20 9.61
C LEU A 708 24.14 24.91 11.11
N ALA A 709 22.93 24.94 11.65
CA ALA A 709 22.71 24.53 13.02
C ALA A 709 22.99 23.02 13.15
N ASP A 710 23.60 22.65 14.27
CA ASP A 710 23.76 21.26 14.66
C ASP A 710 22.39 20.75 15.13
N ASP A 711 21.61 20.14 14.22
CA ASP A 711 20.25 19.65 14.49
C ASP A 711 20.18 18.13 14.31
N ASP A 712 19.30 17.51 15.11
CA ASP A 712 19.06 16.07 15.23
C ASP A 712 18.69 15.42 13.87
N LEU A 713 18.14 16.22 12.95
CA LEU A 713 17.85 15.82 11.56
C LEU A 713 19.11 15.44 10.77
N LEU A 714 20.19 16.23 10.84
CA LEU A 714 21.45 15.95 10.11
C LEU A 714 22.11 14.69 10.65
N GLY A 715 22.02 14.47 11.95
CA GLY A 715 22.40 13.23 12.62
C GLY A 715 21.62 12.05 12.04
N ARG A 716 20.28 12.07 12.13
CA ARG A 716 19.39 10.99 11.68
C ARG A 716 19.56 10.63 10.20
N LEU A 717 19.56 11.61 9.31
CA LEU A 717 19.76 11.39 7.85
C LEU A 717 21.14 10.83 7.53
N SER A 718 22.14 11.08 8.39
CA SER A 718 23.49 10.56 8.20
C SER A 718 23.66 9.11 8.64
N VAL A 719 22.74 8.52 9.40
CA VAL A 719 22.83 7.12 9.86
C VAL A 719 22.46 6.11 8.76
N GLY A 720 21.64 6.50 7.78
CA GLY A 720 21.09 5.60 6.74
C GLY A 720 22.07 5.11 5.64
N PRO A 721 21.83 3.95 4.99
CA PRO A 721 22.69 3.40 3.92
C PRO A 721 22.77 4.25 2.65
N ALA A 722 21.84 5.19 2.46
CA ALA A 722 21.66 5.99 1.25
C ALA A 722 22.83 6.93 0.89
N VAL A 723 23.85 7.05 1.74
CA VAL A 723 25.06 7.86 1.47
C VAL A 723 26.21 7.04 0.88
N SER A 724 26.03 5.73 0.68
CA SER A 724 27.11 4.86 0.15
C SER A 724 27.39 5.10 -1.34
N VAL A 725 28.48 5.82 -1.61
CA VAL A 725 29.35 5.81 -2.82
C VAL A 725 28.79 6.39 -4.12
N ASP A 726 27.48 6.42 -4.34
CA ASP A 726 26.87 7.17 -5.43
C ASP A 726 25.85 8.15 -4.85
N ARG A 727 25.83 9.37 -5.40
CA ARG A 727 24.89 10.45 -5.03
C ARG A 727 23.45 9.94 -5.15
N SER A 728 22.93 9.27 -4.12
CA SER A 728 21.65 8.59 -4.23
C SER A 728 20.57 9.64 -4.52
N LYS A 729 19.82 9.41 -5.60
CA LYS A 729 18.70 10.29 -5.98
C LYS A 729 17.70 10.42 -4.84
N ASP A 730 17.59 9.39 -3.98
CA ASP A 730 16.66 9.32 -2.86
C ASP A 730 16.93 10.34 -1.74
N VAL A 731 18.19 10.68 -1.45
CA VAL A 731 18.50 11.73 -0.43
C VAL A 731 18.20 13.13 -0.96
N VAL A 732 18.34 13.34 -2.28
CA VAL A 732 18.06 14.63 -2.94
C VAL A 732 16.55 14.95 -2.95
N GLU A 733 15.70 13.93 -2.88
CA GLU A 733 14.23 14.06 -2.83
C GLU A 733 13.69 14.44 -1.43
N HIS A 734 14.53 14.49 -0.39
CA HIS A 734 14.10 14.91 0.94
C HIS A 734 13.88 16.43 1.00
N THR A 735 12.66 16.84 1.36
CA THR A 735 12.18 18.25 1.33
C THR A 735 13.14 19.26 1.97
N GLU A 736 13.70 18.95 3.15
CA GLU A 736 14.62 19.87 3.85
C GLU A 736 16.00 20.00 3.16
N ILE A 737 16.50 18.93 2.53
CA ILE A 737 17.76 18.97 1.76
C ILE A 737 17.56 19.76 0.47
N THR A 738 16.41 19.59 -0.20
CA THR A 738 16.03 20.37 -1.38
C THR A 738 16.00 21.87 -1.06
N ARG A 739 15.36 22.28 0.05
CA ARG A 739 15.33 23.67 0.50
C ARG A 739 16.73 24.23 0.79
N LEU A 740 17.61 23.43 1.39
CA LEU A 740 18.99 23.85 1.64
C LEU A 740 19.76 24.07 0.34
N LEU A 741 19.61 23.19 -0.65
CA LEU A 741 20.22 23.35 -1.98
C LEU A 741 19.68 24.60 -2.70
N GLU A 742 18.37 24.84 -2.67
CA GLU A 742 17.76 26.06 -3.24
C GLU A 742 18.32 27.33 -2.58
N LYS A 743 18.48 27.32 -1.25
CA LYS A 743 19.08 28.42 -0.49
C LYS A 743 20.53 28.67 -0.93
N ILE A 744 21.33 27.62 -1.11
CA ILE A 744 22.73 27.72 -1.57
C ILE A 744 22.78 28.27 -3.01
N GLN A 745 21.91 27.79 -3.91
CA GLN A 745 21.84 28.25 -5.29
C GLN A 745 21.42 29.73 -5.42
N ALA A 746 20.64 30.24 -4.46
CA ALA A 746 20.26 31.65 -4.40
C ALA A 746 21.39 32.58 -3.92
N MET A 747 22.51 32.04 -3.42
CA MET A 747 23.64 32.85 -2.96
C MET A 747 24.46 33.40 -4.14
N PRO A 748 25.07 34.59 -4.00
CA PRO A 748 25.81 35.24 -5.09
C PRO A 748 27.09 34.50 -5.51
N ALA A 749 27.60 33.60 -4.66
CA ALA A 749 28.72 32.72 -4.93
C ALA A 749 28.59 31.45 -4.07
N PRO A 750 29.23 30.33 -4.46
CA PRO A 750 29.25 29.12 -3.65
C PRO A 750 29.76 29.41 -2.23
N PRO A 751 29.00 29.07 -1.17
CA PRO A 751 29.38 29.41 0.19
C PRO A 751 30.47 28.50 0.75
N VAL A 752 31.15 28.96 1.81
CA VAL A 752 31.88 28.10 2.73
C VAL A 752 30.93 27.70 3.84
N VAL A 753 30.67 26.40 3.99
CA VAL A 753 29.69 25.89 4.96
C VAL A 753 30.38 25.62 6.30
N ARG A 754 29.88 26.25 7.37
CA ARG A 754 30.24 25.93 8.75
C ARG A 754 29.17 25.04 9.36
N VAL A 755 29.58 23.95 9.99
CA VAL A 755 28.68 23.02 10.68
C VAL A 755 29.43 22.37 11.84
N GLY A 756 28.71 21.94 12.88
CA GLY A 756 29.32 21.33 14.06
C GLY A 756 30.21 20.15 13.71
N ARG A 757 29.68 19.22 12.90
CA ARG A 757 30.35 17.96 12.57
C ARG A 757 30.27 17.57 11.09
N PRO A 758 31.18 16.72 10.57
CA PRO A 758 31.21 16.30 9.17
C PRO A 758 30.15 15.22 8.86
N TYR A 759 28.87 15.59 8.98
CA TYR A 759 27.72 14.73 8.70
C TYR A 759 27.74 14.17 7.28
N ALA A 760 27.66 12.84 7.14
CA ALA A 760 27.69 12.15 5.85
C ALA A 760 26.68 12.72 4.82
N VAL A 761 25.48 13.11 5.27
CA VAL A 761 24.42 13.69 4.41
C VAL A 761 24.87 14.95 3.67
N LEU A 762 25.85 15.70 4.18
CA LEU A 762 26.35 16.94 3.55
C LEU A 762 27.12 16.68 2.25
N SER A 763 27.43 15.43 1.92
CA SER A 763 28.01 15.05 0.63
C SER A 763 27.16 15.50 -0.57
N VAL A 764 25.84 15.64 -0.39
CA VAL A 764 24.93 16.16 -1.42
C VAL A 764 25.23 17.60 -1.84
N LEU A 765 25.94 18.36 -1.00
CA LEU A 765 26.33 19.74 -1.28
C LEU A 765 27.61 19.85 -2.12
N ILE A 766 28.30 18.73 -2.36
CA ILE A 766 29.53 18.71 -3.17
C ILE A 766 29.23 19.22 -4.58
N GLY A 767 29.95 20.27 -5.00
CA GLY A 767 29.75 20.97 -6.27
C GLY A 767 28.81 22.18 -6.19
N ALA A 768 28.07 22.36 -5.10
CA ALA A 768 27.26 23.55 -4.83
C ALA A 768 27.95 24.55 -3.89
N VAL A 769 28.97 24.10 -3.14
CA VAL A 769 29.67 24.89 -2.12
C VAL A 769 31.15 25.06 -2.45
N ALA A 770 31.78 26.11 -1.92
CA ALA A 770 33.20 26.39 -2.09
C ALA A 770 34.09 25.55 -1.16
N GLY A 771 33.63 25.23 0.05
CA GLY A 771 34.40 24.47 1.03
C GLY A 771 33.65 24.23 2.34
N PHE A 772 34.24 23.47 3.25
CA PHE A 772 33.66 23.12 4.56
C PHE A 772 34.57 23.46 5.73
N VAL A 773 33.94 23.81 6.85
CA VAL A 773 34.61 24.06 8.13
C VAL A 773 33.82 23.35 9.21
N PHE A 774 34.48 22.44 9.91
CA PHE A 774 33.90 21.65 10.99
C PHE A 774 34.45 22.11 12.34
N GLU A 775 33.61 22.13 13.37
CA GLU A 775 34.04 22.46 14.73
C GLU A 775 34.78 21.28 15.38
N GLU A 776 34.27 20.08 15.15
CA GLU A 776 34.85 18.82 15.60
C GLU A 776 34.52 17.69 14.61
N GLY A 777 35.23 16.56 14.71
CA GLY A 777 34.93 15.36 13.92
C GLY A 777 36.17 14.67 13.36
N SER A 778 35.97 13.42 12.94
CA SER A 778 37.03 12.60 12.35
C SER A 778 37.45 13.11 10.97
N VAL A 779 38.76 13.16 10.70
CA VAL A 779 39.25 13.41 9.34
C VAL A 779 39.23 12.15 8.47
N LEU A 780 38.84 11.01 9.03
CA LEU A 780 38.70 9.73 8.35
C LEU A 780 37.23 9.33 8.12
N CYS A 781 36.26 10.18 8.49
CA CYS A 781 34.84 9.91 8.26
C CYS A 781 34.46 9.91 6.76
N HIS A 782 33.28 9.40 6.44
CA HIS A 782 32.84 9.24 5.06
C HIS A 782 32.83 10.56 4.27
N LEU A 783 32.32 11.65 4.87
CA LEU A 783 32.32 12.96 4.22
C LEU A 783 33.74 13.44 3.92
N ALA A 784 34.69 13.24 4.83
CA ALA A 784 36.08 13.64 4.63
C ALA A 784 36.72 12.98 3.40
N ILE A 785 36.40 11.69 3.15
CA ILE A 785 36.86 10.96 1.97
C ILE A 785 36.31 11.59 0.69
N LEU A 786 34.99 11.79 0.63
CA LEU A 786 34.33 12.37 -0.55
C LEU A 786 34.81 13.78 -0.86
N LEU A 787 35.11 14.58 0.16
CA LEU A 787 35.64 15.94 -0.02
C LEU A 787 37.04 15.93 -0.66
N ARG A 788 37.90 14.96 -0.32
CA ARG A 788 39.22 14.81 -0.95
C ARG A 788 39.11 14.41 -2.41
N GLU A 789 38.27 13.42 -2.71
CA GLU A 789 38.03 12.95 -4.07
C GLU A 789 37.48 14.06 -4.96
N ALA A 790 36.55 14.84 -4.42
CA ALA A 790 35.96 15.99 -5.11
C ALA A 790 36.88 17.23 -5.10
N LYS A 791 38.03 17.19 -4.42
CA LYS A 791 38.97 18.31 -4.23
C LYS A 791 38.30 19.56 -3.65
N VAL A 792 37.33 19.35 -2.75
CA VAL A 792 36.63 20.43 -2.04
C VAL A 792 37.43 20.73 -0.77
N PRO A 793 37.96 21.96 -0.59
CA PRO A 793 38.75 22.32 0.58
C PRO A 793 37.95 22.19 1.88
N ALA A 794 38.54 21.55 2.90
CA ALA A 794 37.89 21.35 4.19
C ALA A 794 38.88 21.22 5.35
N LEU A 795 38.46 21.67 6.54
CA LEU A 795 39.26 21.58 7.78
C LEU A 795 38.40 21.42 9.03
N VAL A 796 38.98 20.83 10.07
CA VAL A 796 38.46 20.87 11.44
C VAL A 796 39.23 21.94 12.22
N ALA A 797 38.51 22.92 12.77
CA ALA A 797 39.09 23.97 13.61
C ALA A 797 38.21 24.19 14.84
N SER A 798 38.72 23.74 15.98
CA SER A 798 38.20 24.11 17.29
C SER A 798 38.58 25.58 17.56
N ASP A 799 37.65 26.35 18.14
CA ASP A 799 37.84 27.75 18.57
C ASP A 799 37.65 28.85 17.50
N LEU A 800 36.81 28.58 16.50
CA LEU A 800 36.22 29.63 15.67
C LEU A 800 35.09 30.31 16.45
N GLY A 801 35.38 31.45 17.10
CA GLY A 801 34.38 32.25 17.82
C GLY A 801 33.15 32.62 16.97
N ALA A 802 32.21 33.41 17.51
CA ALA A 802 31.00 33.83 16.79
C ALA A 802 31.33 34.66 15.53
N LEU A 803 31.56 33.97 14.41
CA LEU A 803 31.78 34.53 13.09
C LEU A 803 30.42 34.92 12.50
N PRO A 804 30.24 36.16 12.01
CA PRO A 804 28.97 36.61 11.48
C PRO A 804 28.62 35.87 10.18
N ASP A 805 27.41 35.30 10.13
CA ASP A 805 26.87 34.63 8.96
C ASP A 805 26.81 35.61 7.78
N GLY A 806 27.24 35.17 6.59
CA GLY A 806 27.38 36.01 5.39
C GLY A 806 28.70 36.77 5.26
N GLY A 807 29.62 36.68 6.23
CA GLY A 807 31.00 37.18 6.08
C GLY A 807 31.80 36.39 5.03
N GLU A 808 32.80 37.01 4.40
CA GLU A 808 33.61 36.31 3.39
C GLU A 808 34.66 35.42 4.06
N ALA A 809 34.51 34.10 3.92
CA ALA A 809 35.41 33.09 4.46
C ALA A 809 36.41 32.64 3.40
N VAL A 810 37.67 32.50 3.81
CA VAL A 810 38.80 32.02 3.01
C VAL A 810 39.48 30.88 3.73
N ILE A 811 39.52 29.71 3.10
CA ILE A 811 40.33 28.55 3.51
C ILE A 811 41.66 28.61 2.73
N SER A 812 42.79 28.58 3.42
CA SER A 812 44.13 28.49 2.82
C SER A 812 45.07 27.71 3.73
N ASP A 813 45.74 26.70 3.19
CA ASP A 813 46.81 25.92 3.87
C ASP A 813 46.43 25.42 5.28
N GLY A 814 45.21 24.92 5.44
CA GLY A 814 44.72 24.38 6.72
C GLY A 814 44.28 25.43 7.74
N ALA A 815 44.22 26.70 7.36
CA ALA A 815 43.68 27.80 8.17
C ALA A 815 42.45 28.43 7.52
N ILE A 816 41.53 28.94 8.34
CA ILE A 816 40.39 29.75 7.91
C ILE A 816 40.58 31.21 8.35
N THR A 817 40.27 32.14 7.46
CA THR A 817 40.14 33.57 7.75
C THR A 817 38.79 34.07 7.28
N VAL A 818 38.07 34.84 8.10
CA VAL A 818 36.81 35.47 7.71
C VAL A 818 37.00 36.98 7.74
N ALA A 819 36.72 37.65 6.62
CA ALA A 819 36.80 39.10 6.52
C ALA A 819 35.75 39.75 7.44
N GLY A 820 36.20 40.26 8.59
CA GLY A 820 35.36 40.85 9.62
C GLY A 820 36.04 41.11 10.98
N ARG A 821 37.21 40.50 11.25
CA ARG A 821 38.09 40.88 12.38
C ARG A 821 39.55 40.89 11.96
N SER A 822 40.12 42.09 11.83
CA SER A 822 41.54 42.31 12.15
C SER A 822 41.59 42.52 13.66
N VAL A 823 42.17 41.59 14.41
CA VAL A 823 42.68 41.92 15.75
C VAL A 823 44.08 42.50 15.52
N LYS A 824 44.14 43.84 15.51
CA LYS A 824 45.38 44.59 15.74
C LYS A 824 45.19 45.39 17.04
N ASP A 825 46.04 45.04 18.00
CA ASP A 825 46.52 45.79 19.16
C ASP A 825 45.56 46.25 20.28
N GLU A 826 46.14 46.20 21.49
CA GLU A 826 45.70 46.64 22.84
C GLU A 826 44.95 45.58 23.68
N HIS A 827 45.49 44.96 24.75
CA HIS A 827 46.75 45.06 25.53
C HIS A 827 47.13 43.65 26.03
#